data_AF-A0A7C7E1I0-F1
#
_entry.id   AF-A0A7C7E1I0-F1
#
_cell.length_a   1.000
_cell.length_b   1.000
_cell.length_c   1.000
_cell.angle_alpha   90.00
_cell.angle_beta   90.00
_cell.angle_gamma   90.00
#
_symmetry.space_group_name_H-M   'P 1'
#
loop_
_entity.id
_entity.type
_entity.pdbx_description
1 polymer ?
#
loop_
_entity_poly.entity_id
_entity_poly.type
_entity_poly.pdbx_seq_one_letter_code
_entity_poly.pdbx_strand_id
1 'polypeptide(L)'
;MDEFGFIPEGAPLALRMTPRDFEEFLGQEELMGPGKPLRRMIEEDRISSMLFWGPPGTGKTALARLIASKTRSYFKELSAVTSGVRDVREIVEFAKEVRKTGRKTILFLDEIHRFTKAQQDALLPHVEKGTIILIGATTENPYFSVNSPLLSRMRIFRFEPLLPSHVETLLLRAIKDRERGLFAGNSGVLAKPQGESRTESEVEVEISPEGISTDYLRIEDGVIDHIVSYSKGDARVALNVLEALYNISDVIDGKKILTLEKVLDVTQSPTLFYDKTGDQHYDIISAYIKSMRGSDPDAALYWLARMLEAGEDPRYVARRLVICAAEDVGLADPFALVIAESAFRAVEHIGMPEARIPLAEATVYICLAPKSNSAYLGIERAIKDVREKPPYAVPLPLRGTGYYGAEALGHGNGYLYPHDYPGHYVEQQYLPNELVGVKYFEPAETDLFFDEQKEVPNMGKKIGVIGAGTMGSGIAETCLVAGYEVVLIDATEELARKGYERIEKSLSRGVEKGRITPEQKEQMMSRLKYSADYSELRDALVVIEAVTENMDVKKEVLEKVSQAVSKDAMIGSNTSSLSITKMSEAVDEPGRFLGIHFFNPVPVMKLVEIVKGENTAPETIEKAKLLCEELGKTPVIVKESPGFIVNRLLCPMLNEAAYVLMEGVATAEDIDTAMKLGANHPMGPLALADLIGIDVLYAIMETLADELDEHKYRPCPLLKEMIDKGHLGRKTGQGFYKY
;
A
#
# COMPACT_ATOMS: atom_id res chain seq x y z
N MET A 1 -9.90 48.94 33.37
CA MET A 1 -9.26 49.66 32.24
C MET A 1 -9.27 48.69 31.09
N ASP A 2 -10.00 49.02 30.03
CA ASP A 2 -10.17 48.19 28.84
C ASP A 2 -8.82 48.14 28.09
N GLU A 3 -8.09 47.03 28.23
CA GLU A 3 -6.67 46.94 27.85
C GLU A 3 -6.43 46.72 26.33
N PHE A 4 -7.46 46.53 25.49
CA PHE A 4 -7.26 45.97 24.14
C PHE A 4 -8.06 46.64 23.01
N GLY A 5 -7.83 47.94 22.86
CA GLY A 5 -7.79 48.61 21.54
C GLY A 5 -6.41 49.20 21.21
N PHE A 6 -5.43 49.01 22.10
CA PHE A 6 -4.10 49.60 21.95
C PHE A 6 -3.25 48.72 21.03
N ILE A 7 -3.08 49.16 19.79
CA ILE A 7 -2.05 48.62 18.90
C ILE A 7 -0.72 49.24 19.38
N PRO A 8 0.27 48.45 19.83
CA PRO A 8 1.52 48.99 20.34
C PRO A 8 2.22 49.88 19.32
N GLU A 9 2.89 50.92 19.80
CA GLU A 9 3.77 51.74 18.96
C GLU A 9 4.88 50.84 18.38
N GLY A 10 5.03 50.80 17.05
CA GLY A 10 5.93 49.88 16.36
C GLY A 10 5.35 48.49 16.03
N ALA A 11 4.04 48.28 16.19
CA ALA A 11 3.40 47.04 15.73
C ALA A 11 3.55 46.82 14.20
N PRO A 12 3.61 45.55 13.73
CA PRO A 12 3.67 45.24 12.31
C PRO A 12 2.51 45.83 11.52
N LEU A 13 2.74 46.18 10.25
CA LEU A 13 1.75 46.79 9.37
C LEU A 13 0.46 45.95 9.29
N ALA A 14 0.60 44.62 9.21
CA ALA A 14 -0.54 43.70 9.19
C ALA A 14 -1.47 43.85 10.42
N LEU A 15 -0.91 44.16 11.59
CA LEU A 15 -1.68 44.39 12.81
C LEU A 15 -2.29 45.79 12.81
N ARG A 16 -1.54 46.82 12.40
CA ARG A 16 -2.01 48.23 12.33
C ARG A 16 -3.17 48.40 11.35
N MET A 17 -3.12 47.69 10.22
CA MET A 17 -4.15 47.71 9.17
C MET A 17 -5.35 46.82 9.45
N THR A 18 -5.54 46.36 10.69
CA THR A 18 -6.77 45.64 11.08
C THR A 18 -8.00 46.53 10.82
N PRO A 19 -9.08 46.02 10.19
CA PRO A 19 -10.28 46.78 9.87
C PRO A 19 -10.96 47.38 11.11
N ARG A 20 -11.41 48.64 11.00
CA ARG A 20 -12.14 49.36 12.08
C ARG A 20 -13.65 49.17 12.01
N ASP A 21 -14.16 48.94 10.81
CA ASP A 21 -15.58 48.74 10.53
C ASP A 21 -15.79 47.65 9.47
N PHE A 22 -17.05 47.42 9.12
CA PHE A 22 -17.43 46.39 8.16
C PHE A 22 -17.07 46.74 6.72
N GLU A 23 -16.94 48.03 6.38
CA GLU A 23 -16.62 48.48 5.02
C GLU A 23 -15.10 48.39 4.78
N GLU A 24 -14.30 48.48 5.84
CA GLU A 24 -12.87 48.15 5.78
C GLU A 24 -12.61 46.63 5.67
N PHE A 25 -13.58 45.75 5.94
CA PHE A 25 -13.37 44.30 5.92
C PHE A 25 -13.59 43.70 4.52
N LEU A 26 -12.52 43.20 3.89
CA LEU A 26 -12.54 42.75 2.49
C LEU A 26 -12.62 41.23 2.34
N GLY A 27 -13.25 40.77 1.25
CA GLY A 27 -13.18 39.41 0.72
C GLY A 27 -14.04 38.35 1.37
N GLN A 28 -14.93 38.74 2.29
CA GLN A 28 -15.94 37.85 2.87
C GLN A 28 -17.34 38.43 2.71
N GLU A 29 -17.65 39.01 1.55
CA GLU A 29 -18.92 39.69 1.25
C GLU A 29 -20.11 38.74 1.41
N GLU A 30 -19.92 37.45 1.16
CA GLU A 30 -20.96 36.43 1.37
C GLU A 30 -21.33 36.24 2.84
N LEU A 31 -20.38 36.47 3.76
CA LEU A 31 -20.55 36.37 5.20
C LEU A 31 -20.92 37.72 5.86
N MET A 32 -20.25 38.79 5.41
CA MET A 32 -20.19 40.11 6.05
C MET A 32 -20.85 41.23 5.22
N GLY A 33 -21.42 40.91 4.06
CA GLY A 33 -22.18 41.87 3.26
C GLY A 33 -23.41 42.42 3.99
N PRO A 34 -23.96 43.57 3.54
CA PRO A 34 -25.15 44.17 4.15
C PRO A 34 -26.31 43.17 4.25
N GLY A 35 -26.88 43.04 5.46
CA GLY A 35 -28.01 42.15 5.74
C GLY A 35 -27.68 40.66 5.87
N LYS A 36 -26.41 40.25 5.74
CA LYS A 36 -26.00 38.86 5.96
C LYS A 36 -26.13 38.45 7.43
N PRO A 37 -26.37 37.15 7.73
CA PRO A 37 -26.65 36.68 9.09
C PRO A 37 -25.55 37.01 10.10
N LEU A 38 -24.27 36.83 9.75
CA LEU A 38 -23.16 37.10 10.66
C LEU A 38 -23.05 38.60 10.97
N ARG A 39 -23.13 39.47 9.95
CA ARG A 39 -23.14 40.94 10.15
C ARG A 39 -24.29 41.39 11.05
N ARG A 40 -25.52 40.91 10.82
CA ARG A 40 -26.68 41.22 11.68
C ARG A 40 -26.48 40.77 13.13
N MET A 41 -25.91 39.58 13.34
CA MET A 41 -25.63 39.09 14.70
C MET A 41 -24.65 40.00 15.45
N ILE A 42 -23.68 40.58 14.75
CA ILE A 42 -22.70 41.51 15.32
C ILE A 42 -23.34 42.87 15.58
N GLU A 43 -24.08 43.42 14.60
CA GLU A 43 -24.79 44.71 14.71
C GLU A 43 -25.85 44.72 15.82
N GLU A 44 -26.56 43.60 16.03
CA GLU A 44 -27.57 43.44 17.08
C GLU A 44 -26.98 43.04 18.46
N ASP A 45 -25.66 42.83 18.58
CA ASP A 45 -24.96 42.31 19.78
C ASP A 45 -25.55 40.96 20.28
N ARG A 46 -25.94 40.10 19.33
CA ARG A 46 -26.55 38.77 19.53
C ARG A 46 -25.62 37.64 19.09
N ILE A 47 -24.33 37.82 19.31
CA ILE A 47 -23.29 36.83 18.99
C ILE A 47 -23.42 35.56 19.85
N SER A 48 -23.16 34.41 19.21
CA SER A 48 -23.05 33.09 19.84
C SER A 48 -21.67 32.49 19.56
N SER A 49 -21.31 31.40 20.24
CA SER A 49 -20.04 30.72 19.96
C SER A 49 -19.95 30.31 18.48
N MET A 50 -18.79 30.52 17.88
CA MET A 50 -18.58 30.38 16.44
C MET A 50 -17.16 29.95 16.11
N LEU A 51 -17.00 29.28 14.98
CA LEU A 51 -15.74 28.76 14.49
C LEU A 51 -15.46 29.35 13.11
N PHE A 52 -14.35 30.07 12.98
CA PHE A 52 -13.85 30.60 11.72
C PHE A 52 -12.91 29.59 11.09
N TRP A 53 -13.29 29.07 9.93
CA TRP A 53 -12.52 28.07 9.21
C TRP A 53 -12.12 28.60 7.84
N GLY A 54 -10.82 28.65 7.58
CA GLY A 54 -10.32 28.96 6.24
C GLY A 54 -8.82 29.20 6.20
N PRO A 55 -8.25 29.44 5.02
CA PRO A 55 -6.81 29.63 4.80
C PRO A 55 -6.21 30.75 5.67
N PRO A 56 -4.88 30.77 5.91
CA PRO A 56 -4.23 31.89 6.61
C PRO A 56 -4.47 33.21 5.87
N GLY A 57 -4.40 34.33 6.60
CA GLY A 57 -4.52 35.66 5.99
C GLY A 57 -5.89 36.10 5.52
N THR A 58 -6.93 35.27 5.63
CA THR A 58 -8.30 35.60 5.19
C THR A 58 -9.08 36.55 6.12
N GLY A 59 -8.48 36.97 7.23
CA GLY A 59 -9.08 37.93 8.15
C GLY A 59 -9.81 37.33 9.37
N LYS A 60 -9.59 36.06 9.73
CA LYS A 60 -10.22 35.42 10.91
C LYS A 60 -9.97 36.19 12.22
N THR A 61 -8.70 36.45 12.55
CA THR A 61 -8.29 37.23 13.73
C THR A 61 -8.79 38.68 13.65
N ALA A 62 -8.74 39.27 12.45
CA ALA A 62 -9.23 40.62 12.20
C ALA A 62 -10.74 40.74 12.46
N LEU A 63 -11.53 39.75 12.02
CA LEU A 63 -12.97 39.72 12.28
C LEU A 63 -13.26 39.53 13.78
N ALA A 64 -12.53 38.66 14.47
CA ALA A 64 -12.70 38.49 15.92
C ALA A 64 -12.48 39.80 16.69
N ARG A 65 -11.48 40.59 16.28
CA ARG A 65 -11.23 41.93 16.84
C ARG A 65 -12.28 42.95 16.45
N LEU A 66 -12.80 42.90 15.22
CA LEU A 66 -13.91 43.75 14.79
C LEU A 66 -15.20 43.45 15.58
N ILE A 67 -15.46 42.17 15.87
CA ILE A 67 -16.56 41.77 16.76
C ILE A 67 -16.33 42.34 18.16
N ALA A 68 -15.11 42.26 18.69
CA ALA A 68 -14.77 42.80 20.00
C ALA A 68 -15.04 44.32 20.08
N SER A 69 -14.72 45.09 19.04
CA SER A 69 -14.91 46.54 19.03
C SER A 69 -16.37 46.97 18.84
N LYS A 70 -17.22 46.11 18.26
CA LYS A 70 -18.64 46.41 18.00
C LYS A 70 -19.59 45.86 19.07
N THR A 71 -19.15 44.91 19.90
CA THR A 71 -19.99 44.26 20.92
C THR A 71 -19.72 44.79 22.32
N ARG A 72 -20.71 44.71 23.22
CA ARG A 72 -20.55 45.14 24.63
C ARG A 72 -20.00 44.00 25.50
N SER A 73 -18.95 43.33 25.02
CA SER A 73 -18.34 42.17 25.66
C SER A 73 -16.89 42.43 26.04
N TYR A 74 -16.41 41.82 27.13
CA TYR A 74 -14.99 41.73 27.39
C TYR A 74 -14.37 40.75 26.39
N PHE A 75 -13.22 41.09 25.80
CA PHE A 75 -12.55 40.24 24.82
C PHE A 75 -11.19 39.77 25.34
N LYS A 76 -10.91 38.48 25.16
CA LYS A 76 -9.61 37.88 25.49
C LYS A 76 -9.15 37.00 24.34
N GLU A 77 -7.93 37.22 23.87
CA GLU A 77 -7.27 36.43 22.82
C GLU A 77 -6.27 35.46 23.45
N LEU A 78 -6.29 34.21 22.99
CA LEU A 78 -5.33 33.15 23.29
C LEU A 78 -4.86 32.48 22.00
N SER A 79 -3.62 32.01 21.99
CA SER A 79 -3.10 31.12 20.95
C SER A 79 -3.07 29.70 21.48
N ALA A 80 -3.74 28.77 20.79
CA ALA A 80 -3.76 27.37 21.17
C ALA A 80 -2.37 26.68 21.10
N VAL A 81 -1.39 27.32 20.44
CA VAL A 81 0.00 26.85 20.33
C VAL A 81 0.74 27.04 21.65
N THR A 82 0.53 28.17 22.33
CA THR A 82 1.29 28.57 23.52
C THR A 82 0.50 28.45 24.82
N SER A 83 -0.82 28.26 24.74
CA SER A 83 -1.70 28.26 25.92
C SER A 83 -2.07 26.84 26.37
N GLY A 84 -2.08 26.62 27.69
CA GLY A 84 -2.45 25.37 28.33
C GLY A 84 -3.84 25.42 28.99
N VAL A 85 -4.20 24.32 29.67
CA VAL A 85 -5.47 24.22 30.44
C VAL A 85 -5.52 25.28 31.56
N ARG A 86 -4.37 25.68 32.09
CA ARG A 86 -4.28 26.69 33.16
C ARG A 86 -4.77 28.06 32.68
N ASP A 87 -4.29 28.53 31.52
CA ASP A 87 -4.69 29.83 30.95
C ASP A 87 -6.20 29.88 30.69
N VAL A 88 -6.76 28.77 30.19
CA VAL A 88 -8.21 28.62 29.99
C VAL A 88 -8.97 28.76 31.32
N ARG A 89 -8.50 28.10 32.39
CA ARG A 89 -9.14 28.19 33.72
C ARG A 89 -9.09 29.61 34.29
N GLU A 90 -7.96 30.30 34.16
CA GLU A 90 -7.80 31.68 34.64
C GLU A 90 -8.79 32.62 33.94
N ILE A 91 -8.96 32.48 32.61
CA ILE A 91 -9.95 33.26 31.85
C ILE A 91 -11.37 32.92 32.25
N VAL A 92 -11.66 31.64 32.50
CA VAL A 92 -13.00 31.20 32.92
C VAL A 92 -13.38 31.79 34.28
N GLU A 93 -12.46 31.81 35.24
CA GLU A 93 -12.71 32.45 36.54
C GLU A 93 -12.93 33.95 36.39
N PHE A 94 -12.10 34.62 35.58
CA PHE A 94 -12.30 36.03 35.25
C PHE A 94 -13.66 36.28 34.58
N ALA A 95 -14.07 35.44 33.62
CA ALA A 95 -15.34 35.55 32.91
C ALA A 95 -16.55 35.39 33.85
N LYS A 96 -16.44 34.56 34.89
CA LYS A 96 -17.48 34.44 35.93
C LYS A 96 -17.65 35.73 36.72
N GLU A 97 -16.55 36.41 37.05
CA GLU A 97 -16.60 37.70 37.76
C GLU A 97 -17.16 38.82 36.87
N VAL A 98 -16.72 38.90 35.60
CA VAL A 98 -17.26 39.86 34.61
C VAL A 98 -18.76 39.65 34.39
N ARG A 99 -19.22 38.40 34.41
CA ARG A 99 -20.64 38.08 34.26
C ARG A 99 -21.50 38.64 35.40
N LYS A 100 -20.97 38.76 36.62
CA LYS A 100 -21.68 39.39 37.76
C LYS A 100 -21.95 40.88 37.51
N THR A 101 -21.13 41.54 36.68
CA THR A 101 -21.33 42.94 36.29
C THR A 101 -22.28 43.09 35.08
N GLY A 102 -22.90 42.01 34.62
CA GLY A 102 -23.83 42.01 33.47
C GLY A 102 -23.16 42.08 32.09
N ARG A 103 -21.83 42.01 32.01
CA ARG A 103 -21.09 41.98 30.74
C ARG A 103 -20.80 40.54 30.32
N LYS A 104 -20.78 40.28 29.01
CA LYS A 104 -20.39 38.98 28.44
C LYS A 104 -18.88 38.93 28.24
N THR A 105 -18.31 37.73 28.13
CA THR A 105 -16.89 37.54 27.81
C THR A 105 -16.76 36.73 26.51
N ILE A 106 -16.05 37.27 25.53
CA ILE A 106 -15.63 36.60 24.30
C ILE A 106 -14.21 36.09 24.49
N LEU A 107 -14.02 34.78 24.32
CA LEU A 107 -12.71 34.15 24.24
C LEU A 107 -12.42 33.84 22.77
N PHE A 108 -11.44 34.54 22.19
CA PHE A 108 -10.88 34.20 20.90
C PHE A 108 -9.73 33.22 21.07
N LEU A 109 -9.80 32.08 20.40
CA LEU A 109 -8.78 31.03 20.43
C LEU A 109 -8.28 30.78 19.01
N ASP A 110 -7.07 31.27 18.74
CA ASP A 110 -6.43 31.06 17.44
C ASP A 110 -5.82 29.66 17.36
N GLU A 111 -5.82 29.08 16.15
CA GLU A 111 -5.32 27.73 15.86
C GLU A 111 -5.94 26.63 16.75
N ILE A 112 -7.26 26.68 17.00
CA ILE A 112 -7.97 25.77 17.95
C ILE A 112 -7.71 24.27 17.72
N HIS A 113 -7.37 23.86 16.50
CA HIS A 113 -6.97 22.48 16.18
C HIS A 113 -5.72 21.99 16.94
N ARG A 114 -4.91 22.90 17.48
CA ARG A 114 -3.72 22.57 18.28
C ARG A 114 -4.06 22.14 19.70
N PHE A 115 -5.27 22.42 20.20
CA PHE A 115 -5.72 21.90 21.48
C PHE A 115 -6.03 20.41 21.40
N THR A 116 -5.51 19.67 22.38
CA THR A 116 -5.88 18.26 22.60
C THR A 116 -7.37 18.13 22.93
N LYS A 117 -7.94 16.93 22.73
CA LYS A 117 -9.34 16.64 23.09
C LYS A 117 -9.67 17.03 24.53
N ALA A 118 -8.79 16.73 25.48
CA ALA A 118 -8.98 17.09 26.89
C ALA A 118 -9.02 18.61 27.13
N GLN A 119 -8.22 19.40 26.41
CA GLN A 119 -8.25 20.86 26.46
C GLN A 119 -9.55 21.42 25.86
N GLN A 120 -10.04 20.84 24.77
CA GLN A 120 -11.31 21.22 24.16
C GLN A 120 -12.50 20.85 25.07
N ASP A 121 -12.48 19.68 25.69
CA ASP A 121 -13.50 19.23 26.64
C ASP A 121 -13.59 20.15 27.87
N ALA A 122 -12.46 20.72 28.31
CA ALA A 122 -12.42 21.68 29.41
C ALA A 122 -13.19 22.98 29.10
N LEU A 123 -13.39 23.34 27.83
CA LEU A 123 -14.15 24.53 27.43
C LEU A 123 -15.68 24.29 27.44
N LEU A 124 -16.12 23.04 27.27
CA LEU A 124 -17.54 22.69 27.07
C LEU A 124 -18.48 23.22 28.17
N PRO A 125 -18.21 23.01 29.47
CA PRO A 125 -19.15 23.43 30.51
C PRO A 125 -19.34 24.96 30.55
N HIS A 126 -18.36 25.70 30.06
CA HIS A 126 -18.35 27.17 30.09
C HIS A 126 -19.04 27.76 28.86
N VAL A 127 -18.94 27.09 27.72
CA VAL A 127 -19.71 27.42 26.52
C VAL A 127 -21.20 27.12 26.75
N GLU A 128 -21.54 25.97 27.31
CA GLU A 128 -22.94 25.57 27.60
C GLU A 128 -23.66 26.52 28.54
N LYS A 129 -22.98 26.93 29.61
CA LYS A 129 -23.55 27.83 30.62
C LYS A 129 -23.57 29.29 30.15
N GLY A 130 -23.01 29.59 28.98
CA GLY A 130 -22.84 30.95 28.47
C GLY A 130 -21.91 31.81 29.35
N THR A 131 -20.97 31.17 30.05
CA THR A 131 -19.93 31.89 30.82
C THR A 131 -18.95 32.57 29.87
N ILE A 132 -18.64 31.92 28.76
CA ILE A 132 -17.83 32.47 27.67
C ILE A 132 -18.56 32.28 26.33
N ILE A 133 -18.36 33.23 25.42
CA ILE A 133 -18.64 33.09 23.99
C ILE A 133 -17.33 32.72 23.33
N LEU A 134 -17.23 31.50 22.81
CA LEU A 134 -16.00 31.01 22.19
C LEU A 134 -15.98 31.35 20.70
N ILE A 135 -14.97 32.09 20.27
CA ILE A 135 -14.65 32.30 18.85
C ILE A 135 -13.36 31.52 18.56
N GLY A 136 -13.47 30.38 17.89
CA GLY A 136 -12.30 29.62 17.45
C GLY A 136 -11.87 30.02 16.05
N ALA A 137 -10.57 29.97 15.74
CA ALA A 137 -10.06 30.05 14.38
C ALA A 137 -9.21 28.82 14.03
N THR A 138 -9.36 28.31 12.82
CA THR A 138 -8.58 27.16 12.32
C THR A 138 -8.35 27.24 10.81
N THR A 139 -7.19 26.77 10.38
CA THR A 139 -6.85 26.50 8.97
C THR A 139 -7.20 25.06 8.57
N GLU A 140 -7.21 24.14 9.54
CA GLU A 140 -7.57 22.74 9.36
C GLU A 140 -9.08 22.51 9.33
N ASN A 141 -9.50 21.38 8.74
CA ASN A 141 -10.91 21.01 8.64
C ASN A 141 -11.50 20.76 10.04
N PRO A 142 -12.49 21.57 10.46
CA PRO A 142 -13.00 21.58 11.82
C PRO A 142 -13.67 20.28 12.23
N TYR A 143 -14.25 19.53 11.28
CA TYR A 143 -14.92 18.25 11.57
C TYR A 143 -13.96 17.14 12.00
N PHE A 144 -12.66 17.29 11.72
CA PHE A 144 -11.62 16.36 12.16
C PHE A 144 -10.85 16.87 13.37
N SER A 145 -10.58 18.18 13.40
CA SER A 145 -9.68 18.79 14.38
C SER A 145 -10.36 19.29 15.66
N VAL A 146 -11.68 19.48 15.64
CA VAL A 146 -12.46 19.92 16.81
C VAL A 146 -13.43 18.81 17.22
N ASN A 147 -13.53 18.56 18.53
CA ASN A 147 -14.40 17.53 19.07
C ASN A 147 -15.90 17.81 18.76
N SER A 148 -16.64 16.75 18.42
CA SER A 148 -18.06 16.86 18.07
C SER A 148 -18.93 17.56 19.14
N PRO A 149 -18.67 17.41 20.46
CA PRO A 149 -19.41 18.14 21.48
C PRO A 149 -19.25 19.67 21.42
N LEU A 150 -18.08 20.19 21.04
CA LEU A 150 -17.88 21.64 20.96
C LEU A 150 -18.43 22.17 19.63
N LEU A 151 -18.25 21.42 18.55
CA LEU A 151 -18.83 21.74 17.24
C LEU A 151 -20.36 21.86 17.30
N SER A 152 -21.05 21.00 18.03
CA SER A 152 -22.52 21.07 18.15
C SER A 152 -23.02 22.33 18.87
N ARG A 153 -22.12 23.09 19.51
CA ARG A 153 -22.40 24.34 20.24
C ARG A 153 -21.80 25.57 19.56
N MET A 154 -21.17 25.41 18.40
CA MET A 154 -20.54 26.47 17.63
C MET A 154 -21.17 26.57 16.24
N ARG A 155 -21.33 27.79 15.74
CA ARG A 155 -21.66 28.00 14.31
C ARG A 155 -20.38 28.07 13.50
N ILE A 156 -20.27 27.28 12.43
CA ILE A 156 -19.10 27.27 11.56
C ILE A 156 -19.30 28.31 10.45
N PHE A 157 -18.34 29.21 10.28
CA PHE A 157 -18.27 30.17 9.19
C PHE A 157 -17.00 29.92 8.38
N ARG A 158 -17.19 29.65 7.08
CA ARG A 158 -16.11 29.37 6.15
C ARG A 158 -15.60 30.67 5.52
N PHE A 159 -14.28 30.85 5.51
CA PHE A 159 -13.59 31.99 4.93
C PHE A 159 -12.92 31.57 3.63
N GLU A 160 -13.11 32.39 2.60
CA GLU A 160 -12.47 32.18 1.30
C GLU A 160 -11.16 32.99 1.18
N PRO A 161 -10.20 32.58 0.34
CA PRO A 161 -9.05 33.40 -0.02
C PRO A 161 -9.46 34.77 -0.56
N LEU A 162 -8.65 35.80 -0.30
CA LEU A 162 -8.89 37.12 -0.88
C LEU A 162 -8.64 37.10 -2.38
N LEU A 163 -9.54 37.70 -3.15
CA LEU A 163 -9.33 37.95 -4.58
C LEU A 163 -8.16 38.93 -4.78
N PRO A 164 -7.48 38.88 -5.95
CA PRO A 164 -6.41 39.83 -6.27
C PRO A 164 -6.81 41.30 -6.06
N SER A 165 -8.03 41.68 -6.48
CA SER A 165 -8.57 43.03 -6.29
C SER A 165 -8.76 43.43 -4.82
N HIS A 166 -9.06 42.48 -3.93
CA HIS A 166 -9.16 42.72 -2.49
C HIS A 166 -7.79 42.99 -1.88
N VAL A 167 -6.78 42.22 -2.28
CA VAL A 167 -5.39 42.40 -1.81
C VAL A 167 -4.85 43.73 -2.32
N GLU A 168 -5.07 44.05 -3.59
CA GLU A 168 -4.69 45.34 -4.18
C GLU A 168 -5.32 46.51 -3.41
N THR A 169 -6.63 46.45 -3.16
CA THR A 169 -7.35 47.47 -2.37
C THR A 169 -6.75 47.61 -0.97
N LEU A 170 -6.38 46.50 -0.34
CA LEU A 170 -5.74 46.50 0.99
C LEU A 170 -4.36 47.16 0.97
N LEU A 171 -3.53 46.85 -0.03
CA LEU A 171 -2.19 47.45 -0.20
C LEU A 171 -2.30 48.96 -0.45
N LEU A 172 -3.20 49.37 -1.35
CA LEU A 172 -3.47 50.79 -1.61
C LEU A 172 -3.96 51.52 -0.36
N ARG A 173 -4.81 50.86 0.45
CA ARG A 173 -5.25 51.43 1.74
C ARG A 173 -4.08 51.59 2.71
N ALA A 174 -3.20 50.60 2.80
CA ALA A 174 -2.00 50.67 3.64
C ALA A 174 -1.05 51.79 3.20
N ILE A 175 -0.99 52.10 1.91
CA ILE A 175 -0.21 53.23 1.38
C ILE A 175 -0.90 54.58 1.70
N LYS A 176 -2.24 54.66 1.64
CA LYS A 176 -2.98 55.92 1.84
C LYS A 176 -3.16 56.33 3.30
N ASP A 177 -3.27 55.39 4.22
CA ASP A 177 -3.57 55.64 5.63
C ASP A 177 -2.37 56.25 6.37
N ARG A 178 -2.42 57.55 6.70
CA ARG A 178 -1.33 58.27 7.40
C ARG A 178 -1.19 57.89 8.88
N GLU A 179 -2.27 57.41 9.49
CA GLU A 179 -2.29 57.15 10.94
C GLU A 179 -1.79 55.75 11.26
N ARG A 180 -2.12 54.76 10.42
CA ARG A 180 -1.87 53.32 10.69
C ARG A 180 -1.17 52.59 9.56
N GLY A 181 -1.12 53.20 8.37
CA GLY A 181 -0.53 52.63 7.19
C GLY A 181 1.00 52.62 7.21
N LEU A 182 1.59 52.52 6.02
CA LEU A 182 3.01 52.32 5.80
C LEU A 182 3.88 53.44 6.40
N PHE A 183 3.32 54.64 6.55
CA PHE A 183 4.00 55.82 7.08
C PHE A 183 3.86 56.02 8.60
N ALA A 184 3.07 55.19 9.27
CA ALA A 184 2.81 55.33 10.70
C ALA A 184 4.09 55.11 11.54
N GLY A 185 4.53 56.16 12.25
CA GLY A 185 5.70 56.11 13.14
C GLY A 185 7.01 56.69 12.59
N ASN A 186 7.07 57.08 11.31
CA ASN A 186 8.27 57.68 10.69
C ASN A 186 8.31 59.21 10.76
N SER A 187 8.03 59.76 11.94
CA SER A 187 8.06 61.21 12.26
C SER A 187 9.45 61.85 12.09
N GLY A 188 10.50 61.07 11.82
CA GLY A 188 11.89 61.54 11.69
C GLY A 188 12.40 61.73 10.26
N VAL A 189 11.75 61.18 9.23
CA VAL A 189 12.19 61.31 7.81
C VAL A 189 11.31 62.28 7.02
N LEU A 190 10.15 62.65 7.56
CA LEU A 190 9.24 63.64 6.99
C LEU A 190 9.61 65.04 7.50
N ALA A 191 10.70 65.62 6.98
CA ALA A 191 10.95 67.04 7.14
C ALA A 191 9.80 67.81 6.48
N LYS A 192 9.00 68.52 7.30
CA LYS A 192 7.96 69.44 6.83
C LYS A 192 8.51 70.35 5.73
N PRO A 193 7.91 70.43 4.53
CA PRO A 193 8.08 71.60 3.70
C PRO A 193 7.57 72.80 4.50
N GLN A 194 8.39 73.83 4.63
CA GLN A 194 7.96 75.05 5.30
C GLN A 194 6.78 75.66 4.54
N GLY A 195 5.63 75.70 5.19
CA GLY A 195 4.49 76.53 4.79
C GLY A 195 3.46 75.82 3.93
N GLU A 196 2.68 74.91 4.50
CA GLU A 196 1.26 74.75 4.12
C GLU A 196 0.49 74.01 5.22
N SER A 197 -0.59 74.64 5.70
CA SER A 197 -1.56 74.04 6.60
C SER A 197 -2.59 73.31 5.74
N ARG A 198 -2.38 72.01 5.49
CA ARG A 198 -3.42 71.14 4.92
C ARG A 198 -3.95 70.21 6.01
N THR A 199 -5.22 70.39 6.33
CA THR A 199 -6.03 69.54 7.22
C THR A 199 -6.69 68.41 6.42
N GLU A 200 -5.89 67.58 5.76
CA GLU A 200 -6.42 66.41 5.05
C GLU A 200 -5.64 65.16 5.47
N SER A 201 -6.37 64.22 6.06
CA SER A 201 -5.90 62.97 6.67
C SER A 201 -5.42 61.93 5.65
N GLU A 202 -5.53 62.21 4.36
CA GLU A 202 -5.16 61.30 3.26
C GLU A 202 -3.92 61.82 2.52
N VAL A 203 -3.08 60.90 2.03
CA VAL A 203 -1.99 61.21 1.11
C VAL A 203 -2.57 61.29 -0.30
N GLU A 204 -2.31 62.36 -1.05
CA GLU A 204 -2.62 62.38 -2.48
C GLU A 204 -1.79 61.30 -3.19
N VAL A 205 -2.46 60.33 -3.80
CA VAL A 205 -1.85 59.22 -4.53
C VAL A 205 -2.09 59.43 -6.02
N GLU A 206 -1.03 59.73 -6.75
CA GLU A 206 -1.04 59.76 -8.20
C GLU A 206 -0.74 58.35 -8.74
N ILE A 207 -1.71 57.80 -9.48
CA ILE A 207 -1.56 56.53 -10.19
C ILE A 207 -1.27 56.88 -11.66
N SER A 208 -0.13 56.44 -12.17
CA SER A 208 0.33 56.70 -13.53
C SER A 208 0.75 55.39 -14.22
N PRO A 209 0.95 55.37 -15.55
CA PRO A 209 1.52 54.21 -16.25
C PRO A 209 2.95 53.85 -15.78
N GLU A 210 3.63 54.77 -15.08
CA GLU A 210 4.99 54.56 -14.55
C GLU A 210 4.97 54.01 -13.11
N GLY A 211 3.78 53.76 -12.54
CA GLY A 211 3.56 53.26 -11.19
C GLY A 211 2.83 54.25 -10.27
N ILE A 212 2.95 54.03 -8.95
CA ILE A 212 2.26 54.80 -7.91
C ILE A 212 3.22 55.82 -7.30
N SER A 213 2.83 57.09 -7.27
CA SER A 213 3.62 58.17 -6.67
C SER A 213 2.82 58.90 -5.59
N THR A 214 3.48 59.19 -4.49
CA THR A 214 3.02 60.09 -3.42
C THR A 214 4.09 61.13 -3.12
N ASP A 215 3.82 62.04 -2.19
CA ASP A 215 4.79 63.01 -1.68
C ASP A 215 6.08 62.36 -1.15
N TYR A 216 6.03 61.10 -0.69
CA TYR A 216 7.13 60.45 0.05
C TYR A 216 7.49 59.04 -0.44
N LEU A 217 6.76 58.52 -1.43
CA LEU A 217 6.89 57.15 -1.91
C LEU A 217 6.74 57.14 -3.43
N ARG A 218 7.64 56.43 -4.12
CA ARG A 218 7.48 56.04 -5.51
C ARG A 218 7.51 54.52 -5.57
N ILE A 219 6.50 53.92 -6.18
CA ILE A 219 6.39 52.48 -6.41
C ILE A 219 6.42 52.29 -7.92
N GLU A 220 7.38 51.51 -8.41
CA GLU A 220 7.46 51.15 -9.82
C GLU A 220 6.24 50.33 -10.26
N ASP A 221 5.91 50.44 -11.54
CA ASP A 221 4.88 49.61 -12.18
C ASP A 221 5.17 48.11 -11.99
N GLY A 222 4.13 47.31 -11.78
CA GLY A 222 4.24 45.87 -11.53
C GLY A 222 4.65 45.43 -10.12
N VAL A 223 5.12 46.33 -9.24
CA VAL A 223 5.47 45.97 -7.85
C VAL A 223 4.24 45.50 -7.06
N ILE A 224 3.13 46.24 -7.15
CA ILE A 224 1.88 45.87 -6.46
C ILE A 224 1.34 44.55 -7.01
N ASP A 225 1.34 44.38 -8.33
CA ASP A 225 0.91 43.15 -8.97
C ASP A 225 1.75 41.95 -8.52
N HIS A 226 3.07 42.14 -8.38
CA HIS A 226 3.96 41.11 -7.86
C HIS A 226 3.62 40.74 -6.41
N ILE A 227 3.34 41.73 -5.53
CA ILE A 227 2.94 41.46 -4.14
C ILE A 227 1.59 40.74 -4.10
N VAL A 228 0.62 41.17 -4.92
CA VAL A 228 -0.72 40.55 -5.02
C VAL A 228 -0.61 39.09 -5.48
N SER A 229 0.20 38.85 -6.52
CA SER A 229 0.48 37.50 -7.02
C SER A 229 1.20 36.64 -5.98
N TYR A 230 2.22 37.18 -5.32
CA TYR A 230 3.00 36.46 -4.31
C TYR A 230 2.19 36.11 -3.06
N SER A 231 1.27 37.00 -2.65
CA SER A 231 0.51 36.84 -1.42
C SER A 231 -0.63 35.85 -1.50
N LYS A 232 -1.10 35.52 -2.72
CA LYS A 232 -2.01 34.38 -2.92
C LYS A 232 -3.31 34.46 -2.11
N GLY A 233 -3.84 35.66 -1.99
CA GLY A 233 -5.02 35.92 -1.18
C GLY A 233 -4.80 35.94 0.34
N ASP A 234 -3.55 35.88 0.83
CA ASP A 234 -3.18 36.11 2.23
C ASP A 234 -2.85 37.60 2.46
N ALA A 235 -3.74 38.31 3.16
CA ALA A 235 -3.55 39.74 3.49
C ALA A 235 -2.32 40.00 4.37
N ARG A 236 -1.99 39.08 5.28
CA ARG A 236 -0.88 39.24 6.22
C ARG A 236 0.44 39.16 5.46
N VAL A 237 0.57 38.21 4.54
CA VAL A 237 1.73 38.09 3.66
C VAL A 237 1.88 39.35 2.80
N ALA A 238 0.80 39.81 2.16
CA ALA A 238 0.84 41.02 1.33
C ALA A 238 1.35 42.25 2.09
N LEU A 239 0.81 42.51 3.28
CA LEU A 239 1.21 43.64 4.11
C LEU A 239 2.63 43.50 4.67
N ASN A 240 3.05 42.29 5.03
CA ASN A 240 4.41 42.04 5.49
C ASN A 240 5.45 42.25 4.39
N VAL A 241 5.16 41.79 3.16
CA VAL A 241 6.04 42.02 2.00
C VAL A 241 6.14 43.51 1.69
N LEU A 242 5.02 44.24 1.70
CA LEU A 242 5.02 45.69 1.51
C LEU A 242 5.83 46.41 2.59
N GLU A 243 5.67 46.03 3.86
CA GLU A 243 6.41 46.61 4.98
C GLU A 243 7.92 46.30 4.90
N ALA A 244 8.29 45.05 4.59
CA ALA A 244 9.68 44.65 4.41
C ALA A 244 10.33 45.39 3.24
N LEU A 245 9.65 45.43 2.09
CA LEU A 245 10.10 46.14 0.90
C LEU A 245 10.29 47.63 1.20
N TYR A 246 9.33 48.26 1.87
CA TYR A 246 9.46 49.64 2.30
C TYR A 246 10.68 49.81 3.19
N ASN A 247 10.91 48.95 4.18
CA ASN A 247 12.03 49.08 5.11
C ASN A 247 13.40 48.99 4.42
N ILE A 248 13.58 48.10 3.43
CA ILE A 248 14.85 47.92 2.72
C ILE A 248 15.05 48.86 1.51
N SER A 249 13.99 49.57 1.10
CA SER A 249 14.04 50.46 -0.06
C SER A 249 14.88 51.71 0.20
N ASP A 250 15.54 52.21 -0.85
CA ASP A 250 16.42 53.37 -0.77
C ASP A 250 15.61 54.67 -0.77
N VAL A 251 16.20 55.73 -0.23
CA VAL A 251 15.65 57.09 -0.29
C VAL A 251 16.40 57.84 -1.38
N ILE A 252 15.69 58.28 -2.42
CA ILE A 252 16.21 59.11 -3.51
C ILE A 252 15.32 60.35 -3.61
N ASP A 253 15.92 61.54 -3.63
CA ASP A 253 15.21 62.84 -3.68
C ASP A 253 14.12 63.01 -2.59
N GLY A 254 14.37 62.47 -1.40
CA GLY A 254 13.44 62.54 -0.27
C GLY A 254 12.25 61.57 -0.34
N LYS A 255 12.19 60.71 -1.37
CA LYS A 255 11.16 59.67 -1.52
C LYS A 255 11.75 58.27 -1.37
N LYS A 256 11.02 57.37 -0.70
CA LYS A 256 11.32 55.92 -0.73
C LYS A 256 10.97 55.38 -2.12
N ILE A 257 11.89 54.68 -2.77
CA ILE A 257 11.64 54.06 -4.08
C ILE A 257 11.55 52.55 -3.95
N LEU A 258 10.35 52.00 -4.21
CA LEU A 258 10.04 50.58 -4.21
C LEU A 258 10.16 50.07 -5.64
N THR A 259 11.18 49.27 -5.91
CA THR A 259 11.50 48.79 -7.25
C THR A 259 11.09 47.33 -7.47
N LEU A 260 10.90 46.95 -8.73
CA LEU A 260 10.58 45.56 -9.09
C LEU A 260 11.72 44.61 -8.70
N GLU A 261 12.97 45.04 -8.85
CA GLU A 261 14.16 44.27 -8.43
C GLU A 261 14.14 43.98 -6.92
N LYS A 262 13.86 45.00 -6.09
CA LYS A 262 13.85 44.82 -4.64
C LYS A 262 12.68 43.99 -4.15
N VAL A 263 11.51 44.08 -4.77
CA VAL A 263 10.40 43.19 -4.40
C VAL A 263 10.70 41.76 -4.81
N LEU A 264 11.38 41.55 -5.94
CA LEU A 264 11.91 40.24 -6.30
C LEU A 264 12.89 39.77 -5.23
N ASP A 265 13.86 40.56 -4.79
CA ASP A 265 14.79 40.16 -3.71
C ASP A 265 14.11 39.83 -2.38
N VAL A 266 13.14 40.64 -1.95
CA VAL A 266 12.34 40.40 -0.72
C VAL A 266 11.54 39.11 -0.83
N THR A 267 11.05 38.80 -2.03
CA THR A 267 10.32 37.57 -2.31
C THR A 267 11.24 36.40 -2.71
N GLN A 268 12.53 36.64 -2.96
CA GLN A 268 13.58 35.70 -3.40
C GLN A 268 14.72 35.52 -2.38
N SER A 269 14.45 35.60 -1.07
CA SER A 269 15.17 34.70 -0.14
C SER A 269 14.78 33.26 -0.49
N PRO A 270 15.69 32.25 -0.41
CA PRO A 270 15.56 30.97 -1.11
C PRO A 270 14.32 30.22 -0.63
N THR A 271 13.24 30.49 -1.31
CA THR A 271 11.94 29.83 -1.21
C THR A 271 11.55 29.73 -2.66
N LEU A 272 11.93 28.60 -3.25
CA LEU A 272 11.75 28.31 -4.66
C LEU A 272 10.33 28.66 -5.10
N PHE A 273 10.21 29.01 -6.39
CA PHE A 273 8.97 29.12 -7.15
C PHE A 273 7.98 28.01 -6.79
N TYR A 274 7.11 28.32 -5.82
CA TYR A 274 5.92 27.56 -5.50
C TYR A 274 4.76 28.52 -5.44
N ASP A 275 3.83 28.41 -6.38
CA ASP A 275 2.56 29.08 -6.29
C ASP A 275 1.55 28.22 -5.51
N LYS A 276 1.58 28.23 -4.16
CA LYS A 276 0.57 27.62 -3.26
C LYS A 276 -0.93 27.89 -3.58
N THR A 277 -1.28 28.79 -4.51
CA THR A 277 -2.70 29.05 -4.89
C THR A 277 -2.97 29.11 -6.38
N GLY A 278 -1.94 29.10 -7.21
CA GLY A 278 -2.08 28.97 -8.65
C GLY A 278 -2.10 27.52 -9.09
N ASP A 279 -2.48 27.33 -10.34
CA ASP A 279 -2.48 26.04 -11.02
C ASP A 279 -1.15 25.30 -10.83
N GLN A 280 -0.01 25.99 -10.68
CA GLN A 280 1.31 25.36 -10.48
C GLN A 280 1.48 24.50 -9.22
N HIS A 281 0.93 24.86 -8.05
CA HIS A 281 0.99 23.97 -6.87
C HIS A 281 0.27 22.66 -7.17
N TYR A 282 -0.94 22.76 -7.74
CA TYR A 282 -1.72 21.62 -8.17
C TYR A 282 -1.04 20.84 -9.29
N ASP A 283 -0.39 21.50 -10.23
CA ASP A 283 0.33 20.86 -11.33
C ASP A 283 1.55 20.10 -10.83
N ILE A 284 2.32 20.67 -9.88
CA ILE A 284 3.50 20.02 -9.32
C ILE A 284 3.10 18.81 -8.48
N ILE A 285 2.11 18.92 -7.59
CA ILE A 285 1.65 17.76 -6.81
C ILE A 285 0.99 16.71 -7.71
N SER A 286 0.29 17.14 -8.75
CA SER A 286 -0.31 16.27 -9.75
C SER A 286 0.76 15.57 -10.59
N ALA A 287 1.83 16.25 -10.97
CA ALA A 287 2.98 15.66 -11.63
C ALA A 287 3.70 14.66 -10.71
N TYR A 288 3.90 15.00 -9.44
CA TYR A 288 4.44 14.09 -8.43
C TYR A 288 3.64 12.78 -8.33
N ILE A 289 2.32 12.88 -8.21
CA ILE A 289 1.43 11.72 -8.11
C ILE A 289 1.39 10.93 -9.40
N LYS A 290 1.32 11.61 -10.55
CA LYS A 290 1.37 10.95 -11.86
C LYS A 290 2.70 10.25 -12.10
N SER A 291 3.82 10.79 -11.63
CA SER A 291 5.12 10.12 -11.68
C SER A 291 5.16 8.89 -10.79
N MET A 292 4.62 8.96 -9.56
CA MET A 292 4.49 7.79 -8.70
C MET A 292 3.60 6.70 -9.31
N ARG A 293 2.41 7.07 -9.78
CA ARG A 293 1.48 6.19 -10.49
C ARG A 293 2.08 5.60 -11.76
N GLY A 294 2.81 6.41 -12.51
CA GLY A 294 3.53 6.05 -13.74
C GLY A 294 4.80 5.24 -13.51
N SER A 295 5.17 4.97 -12.25
CA SER A 295 6.36 4.20 -11.85
C SER A 295 7.68 4.82 -12.34
N ASP A 296 7.76 6.15 -12.34
CA ASP A 296 8.98 6.92 -12.67
C ASP A 296 9.57 7.51 -11.36
N PRO A 297 10.57 6.84 -10.74
CA PRO A 297 11.15 7.28 -9.47
C PRO A 297 11.97 8.57 -9.64
N ASP A 298 12.63 8.77 -10.77
CA ASP A 298 13.46 9.94 -11.01
C ASP A 298 12.60 11.21 -11.13
N ALA A 299 11.52 11.14 -11.91
CA ALA A 299 10.58 12.25 -12.02
C ALA A 299 9.87 12.52 -10.68
N ALA A 300 9.46 11.47 -9.95
CA ALA A 300 8.81 11.64 -8.65
C ALA A 300 9.74 12.31 -7.62
N LEU A 301 11.02 11.91 -7.55
CA LEU A 301 12.01 12.55 -6.69
C LEU A 301 12.27 14.01 -7.09
N TYR A 302 12.31 14.31 -8.39
CA TYR A 302 12.44 15.69 -8.85
C TYR A 302 11.26 16.56 -8.41
N TRP A 303 10.03 16.08 -8.56
CA TRP A 303 8.84 16.83 -8.12
C TRP A 303 8.76 16.95 -6.60
N LEU A 304 9.17 15.92 -5.86
CA LEU A 304 9.32 15.97 -4.40
C LEU A 304 10.31 17.06 -3.98
N ALA A 305 11.52 17.05 -4.55
CA ALA A 305 12.55 18.04 -4.25
C ALA A 305 12.06 19.44 -4.59
N ARG A 306 11.42 19.62 -5.76
CA ARG A 306 10.78 20.88 -6.15
C ARG A 306 9.76 21.36 -5.12
N MET A 307 8.90 20.51 -4.57
CA MET A 307 7.94 20.91 -3.54
C MET A 307 8.62 21.31 -2.23
N LEU A 308 9.59 20.52 -1.75
CA LEU A 308 10.26 20.74 -0.47
C LEU A 308 11.08 22.03 -0.47
N GLU A 309 11.89 22.22 -1.51
CA GLU A 309 12.70 23.42 -1.71
C GLU A 309 11.82 24.67 -1.88
N ALA A 310 10.61 24.49 -2.42
CA ALA A 310 9.64 25.56 -2.61
C ALA A 310 8.74 25.80 -1.39
N GLY A 311 9.12 25.21 -0.24
CA GLY A 311 8.51 25.47 1.06
C GLY A 311 7.11 24.86 1.21
N GLU A 312 6.78 23.82 0.44
CA GLU A 312 5.57 23.05 0.65
C GLU A 312 5.55 22.45 2.05
N ASP A 313 4.37 22.35 2.66
CA ASP A 313 4.20 21.63 3.92
C ASP A 313 4.59 20.15 3.73
N PRO A 314 5.65 19.64 4.38
CA PRO A 314 6.03 18.24 4.24
C PRO A 314 4.91 17.28 4.66
N ARG A 315 4.02 17.70 5.57
CA ARG A 315 2.84 16.91 5.95
C ARG A 315 1.83 16.84 4.80
N TYR A 316 1.72 17.88 3.98
CA TYR A 316 0.88 17.86 2.78
C TYR A 316 1.40 16.84 1.77
N VAL A 317 2.71 16.86 1.49
CA VAL A 317 3.35 15.85 0.61
C VAL A 317 3.14 14.44 1.16
N ALA A 318 3.39 14.23 2.45
CA ALA A 318 3.20 12.94 3.10
C ALA A 318 1.74 12.47 3.04
N ARG A 319 0.73 13.36 3.20
CA ARG A 319 -0.69 12.99 3.00
C ARG A 319 -0.95 12.47 1.60
N ARG A 320 -0.40 13.13 0.57
CA ARG A 320 -0.58 12.72 -0.83
C ARG A 320 0.13 11.40 -1.12
N LEU A 321 1.26 11.17 -0.46
CA LEU A 321 1.98 9.90 -0.49
C LEU A 321 1.12 8.75 0.10
N VAL A 322 0.52 8.94 1.27
CA VAL A 322 -0.40 7.95 1.89
C VAL A 322 -1.60 7.65 0.98
N ILE A 323 -2.18 8.69 0.37
CA ILE A 323 -3.29 8.53 -0.58
C ILE A 323 -2.84 7.70 -1.79
N CYS A 324 -1.70 8.04 -2.40
CA CYS A 324 -1.17 7.31 -3.56
C CYS A 324 -0.86 5.84 -3.21
N ALA A 325 -0.31 5.56 -2.03
CA ALA A 325 -0.10 4.19 -1.57
C ALA A 325 -1.41 3.38 -1.46
N ALA A 326 -2.51 4.00 -1.01
CA ALA A 326 -3.80 3.32 -0.92
C ALA A 326 -4.57 3.26 -2.25
N GLU A 327 -4.46 4.29 -3.09
CA GLU A 327 -5.22 4.46 -4.34
C GLU A 327 -4.57 3.78 -5.53
N ASP A 328 -3.24 3.93 -5.68
CA ASP A 328 -2.50 3.54 -6.88
C ASP A 328 -1.66 2.27 -6.69
N VAL A 329 -1.33 1.90 -5.45
CA VAL A 329 -0.68 0.61 -5.12
C VAL A 329 -1.70 -0.36 -4.52
N GLY A 330 -2.47 0.07 -3.52
CA GLY A 330 -3.65 -0.64 -3.04
C GLY A 330 -3.34 -2.06 -2.54
N LEU A 331 -4.06 -3.05 -3.08
CA LEU A 331 -3.91 -4.46 -2.71
C LEU A 331 -2.77 -5.17 -3.45
N ALA A 332 -2.11 -4.50 -4.41
CA ALA A 332 -0.90 -5.04 -5.06
C ALA A 332 0.29 -5.08 -4.10
N ASP A 333 0.37 -4.12 -3.17
CA ASP A 333 1.29 -4.17 -2.04
C ASP A 333 0.76 -3.34 -0.85
N PRO A 334 -0.02 -3.94 0.07
CA PRO A 334 -0.51 -3.28 1.27
C PRO A 334 0.59 -2.72 2.18
N PHE A 335 1.83 -3.20 2.06
CA PHE A 335 2.95 -2.70 2.87
C PHE A 335 3.36 -1.28 2.44
N ALA A 336 3.06 -0.87 1.20
CA ALA A 336 3.25 0.50 0.74
C ALA A 336 2.52 1.53 1.63
N LEU A 337 1.31 1.20 2.10
CA LEU A 337 0.55 2.06 3.00
C LEU A 337 1.25 2.20 4.37
N VAL A 338 1.85 1.12 4.87
CA VAL A 338 2.59 1.10 6.14
C VAL A 338 3.86 1.96 6.03
N ILE A 339 4.59 1.86 4.92
CA ILE A 339 5.77 2.68 4.64
C ILE A 339 5.38 4.15 4.50
N ALA A 340 4.31 4.45 3.77
CA ALA A 340 3.82 5.82 3.62
C ALA A 340 3.40 6.44 4.96
N GLU A 341 2.72 5.68 5.82
CA GLU A 341 2.32 6.13 7.17
C GLU A 341 3.53 6.31 8.09
N SER A 342 4.52 5.42 7.99
CA SER A 342 5.78 5.55 8.72
C SER A 342 6.54 6.81 8.30
N ALA A 343 6.57 7.13 7.01
CA ALA A 343 7.14 8.38 6.50
C ALA A 343 6.34 9.60 6.97
N PHE A 344 4.99 9.51 7.00
CA PHE A 344 4.15 10.57 7.53
C PHE A 344 4.46 10.86 9.01
N ARG A 345 4.53 9.82 9.86
CA ARG A 345 4.92 9.98 11.28
C ARG A 345 6.34 10.52 11.43
N ALA A 346 7.27 10.05 10.60
CA ALA A 346 8.63 10.55 10.60
C ALA A 346 8.65 12.06 10.33
N VAL A 347 7.87 12.55 9.36
CA VAL A 347 7.72 13.99 9.07
C VAL A 347 7.09 14.76 10.24
N GLU A 348 6.21 14.16 11.03
CA GLU A 348 5.62 14.83 12.20
C GLU A 348 6.61 14.98 13.36
N HIS A 349 7.55 14.06 13.50
CA HIS A 349 8.50 14.00 14.60
C HIS A 349 9.89 14.55 14.26
N ILE A 350 10.27 14.55 12.97
CA ILE A 350 11.57 14.96 12.46
C ILE A 350 11.40 16.30 11.74
N GLY A 351 12.25 17.28 12.05
CA GLY A 351 12.27 18.57 11.37
C GLY A 351 12.87 18.48 9.96
N MET A 352 12.68 19.54 9.18
CA MET A 352 13.48 19.74 7.96
C MET A 352 14.89 20.22 8.33
N PRO A 353 15.94 19.83 7.59
CA PRO A 353 15.86 19.12 6.31
C PRO A 353 15.80 17.58 6.41
N GLU A 354 16.01 16.97 7.57
CA GLU A 354 16.13 15.50 7.73
C GLU A 354 14.88 14.74 7.28
N ALA A 355 13.69 15.31 7.48
CA ALA A 355 12.42 14.73 7.04
C ALA A 355 12.32 14.48 5.53
N ARG A 356 13.17 15.11 4.71
CA ARG A 356 13.23 14.86 3.25
C ARG A 356 13.66 13.42 2.89
N ILE A 357 14.44 12.78 3.76
CA ILE A 357 15.01 11.44 3.52
C ILE A 357 13.92 10.35 3.59
N PRO A 358 13.15 10.22 4.68
CA PRO A 358 12.06 9.23 4.73
C PRO A 358 10.96 9.51 3.70
N LEU A 359 10.72 10.78 3.33
CA LEU A 359 9.83 11.13 2.22
C LEU A 359 10.34 10.60 0.88
N ALA A 360 11.63 10.75 0.60
CA ALA A 360 12.25 10.26 -0.62
C ALA A 360 12.24 8.72 -0.68
N GLU A 361 12.57 8.06 0.43
CA GLU A 361 12.53 6.60 0.56
C GLU A 361 11.14 6.05 0.24
N ALA A 362 10.11 6.59 0.89
CA ALA A 362 8.74 6.13 0.69
C ALA A 362 8.20 6.48 -0.72
N THR A 363 8.64 7.60 -1.30
CA THR A 363 8.35 7.96 -2.71
C THR A 363 8.88 6.89 -3.67
N VAL A 364 10.15 6.52 -3.54
CA VAL A 364 10.78 5.53 -4.42
C VAL A 364 10.13 4.17 -4.24
N TYR A 365 9.81 3.78 -3.00
CA TYR A 365 9.09 2.53 -2.72
C TYR A 365 7.76 2.48 -3.47
N ILE A 366 6.91 3.51 -3.33
CA ILE A 366 5.59 3.57 -3.99
C ILE A 366 5.72 3.63 -5.52
N CYS A 367 6.72 4.35 -6.05
CA CYS A 367 7.03 4.34 -7.48
C CYS A 367 7.30 2.94 -8.00
N LEU A 368 8.09 2.13 -7.28
CA LEU A 368 8.51 0.81 -7.75
C LEU A 368 7.56 -0.32 -7.37
N ALA A 369 6.64 -0.08 -6.43
CA ALA A 369 5.62 -1.05 -6.03
C ALA A 369 4.68 -1.40 -7.20
N PRO A 370 4.16 -2.64 -7.27
CA PRO A 370 3.15 -3.00 -8.26
C PRO A 370 1.90 -2.11 -8.09
N LYS A 371 1.26 -1.75 -9.19
CA LYS A 371 0.15 -0.78 -9.18
C LYS A 371 -1.19 -1.49 -9.21
N SER A 372 -2.12 -1.07 -8.36
CA SER A 372 -3.51 -1.47 -8.40
C SER A 372 -4.41 -0.42 -7.76
N ASN A 373 -5.51 -0.12 -8.45
CA ASN A 373 -6.57 0.76 -7.97
C ASN A 373 -7.90 -0.01 -7.74
N SER A 374 -7.85 -1.34 -7.63
CA SER A 374 -9.03 -2.22 -7.51
C SER A 374 -9.90 -1.88 -6.30
N ALA A 375 -9.27 -1.67 -5.14
CA ALA A 375 -9.95 -1.30 -3.90
C ALA A 375 -10.57 0.12 -4.00
N TYR A 376 -9.86 1.07 -4.61
CA TYR A 376 -10.34 2.44 -4.86
C TYR A 376 -11.57 2.44 -5.78
N LEU A 377 -11.51 1.75 -6.91
CA LEU A 377 -12.65 1.62 -7.82
C LEU A 377 -13.81 0.88 -7.16
N GLY A 378 -13.53 -0.12 -6.33
CA GLY A 378 -14.55 -0.86 -5.58
C GLY A 378 -15.39 0.03 -4.67
N ILE A 379 -14.75 0.91 -3.89
CA ILE A 379 -15.48 1.83 -3.01
C ILE A 379 -16.23 2.92 -3.81
N GLU A 380 -15.66 3.44 -4.90
CA GLU A 380 -16.33 4.42 -5.77
C GLU A 380 -17.61 3.85 -6.40
N ARG A 381 -17.58 2.60 -6.88
CA ARG A 381 -18.75 1.90 -7.41
C ARG A 381 -19.84 1.72 -6.33
N ALA A 382 -19.44 1.36 -5.11
CA ALA A 382 -20.38 1.20 -3.99
C ALA A 382 -20.99 2.55 -3.55
N ILE A 383 -20.19 3.62 -3.46
CA ILE A 383 -20.67 4.98 -3.14
C ILE A 383 -21.64 5.48 -4.20
N LYS A 384 -21.37 5.19 -5.48
CA LYS A 384 -22.27 5.55 -6.58
C LYS A 384 -23.64 4.90 -6.38
N ASP A 385 -23.69 3.60 -6.10
CA ASP A 385 -24.94 2.90 -5.86
C ASP A 385 -25.69 3.43 -4.63
N VAL A 386 -24.99 3.79 -3.55
CA VAL A 386 -25.60 4.42 -2.36
C VAL A 386 -26.21 5.80 -2.68
N ARG A 387 -25.65 6.54 -3.63
CA ARG A 387 -26.17 7.86 -4.05
C ARG A 387 -27.34 7.76 -5.02
N GLU A 388 -27.34 6.77 -5.91
CA GLU A 388 -28.29 6.67 -7.02
C GLU A 388 -29.46 5.73 -6.73
N LYS A 389 -29.29 4.74 -5.84
CA LYS A 389 -30.32 3.72 -5.53
C LYS A 389 -31.04 4.00 -4.21
N PRO A 390 -32.24 3.44 -4.00
CA PRO A 390 -32.94 3.51 -2.72
C PRO A 390 -32.10 2.97 -1.55
N PRO A 391 -32.33 3.48 -0.32
CA PRO A 391 -31.65 2.98 0.87
C PRO A 391 -32.20 1.60 1.27
N TYR A 392 -31.64 0.54 0.70
CA TYR A 392 -32.02 -0.84 0.99
C TYR A 392 -31.73 -1.22 2.45
N ALA A 393 -32.60 -2.05 3.04
CA ALA A 393 -32.44 -2.49 4.41
C ALA A 393 -31.35 -3.57 4.53
N VAL A 394 -30.66 -3.61 5.67
CA VAL A 394 -29.73 -4.71 6.00
C VAL A 394 -30.52 -6.03 6.11
N PRO A 395 -30.05 -7.12 5.45
CA PRO A 395 -30.65 -8.46 5.59
C PRO A 395 -30.81 -8.89 7.05
N LEU A 396 -31.93 -9.54 7.39
CA LEU A 396 -32.26 -9.94 8.78
C LEU A 396 -31.14 -10.76 9.47
N PRO A 397 -30.48 -11.73 8.82
CA PRO A 397 -29.39 -12.49 9.44
C PRO A 397 -28.18 -11.63 9.84
N LEU A 398 -27.94 -10.50 9.17
CA LEU A 398 -26.76 -9.66 9.40
C LEU A 398 -27.00 -8.54 10.41
N ARG A 399 -28.24 -8.38 10.90
CA ARG A 399 -28.60 -7.31 11.85
C ARG A 399 -28.06 -7.61 13.24
N GLY A 400 -27.66 -6.54 13.94
CA GLY A 400 -27.12 -6.65 15.30
C GLY A 400 -28.12 -7.25 16.30
N THR A 401 -27.61 -8.11 17.17
CA THR A 401 -28.36 -8.85 18.21
C THR A 401 -28.18 -8.28 19.62
N GLY A 402 -27.28 -7.32 19.81
CA GLY A 402 -26.85 -6.83 21.13
C GLY A 402 -27.80 -5.87 21.86
N TYR A 403 -29.06 -5.72 21.44
CA TYR A 403 -30.02 -4.80 22.07
C TYR A 403 -31.34 -5.48 22.44
N TYR A 404 -32.02 -4.92 23.46
CA TYR A 404 -33.27 -5.45 24.00
C TYR A 404 -34.37 -5.51 22.93
N GLY A 405 -34.88 -6.71 22.63
CA GLY A 405 -35.93 -6.95 21.63
C GLY A 405 -35.44 -7.41 20.25
N ALA A 406 -34.12 -7.56 20.03
CA ALA A 406 -33.57 -8.03 18.74
C ALA A 406 -34.07 -9.43 18.33
N GLU A 407 -34.18 -10.36 19.30
CA GLU A 407 -34.67 -11.73 19.06
C GLU A 407 -36.14 -11.77 18.62
N ALA A 408 -36.99 -10.93 19.22
CA ALA A 408 -38.41 -10.81 18.86
C ALA A 408 -38.63 -10.23 17.45
N LEU A 409 -37.64 -9.50 16.93
CA LEU A 409 -37.62 -8.95 15.57
C LEU A 409 -36.95 -9.89 14.54
N GLY A 410 -36.50 -11.07 14.98
CA GLY A 410 -35.83 -12.06 14.13
C GLY A 410 -34.43 -11.62 13.66
N HIS A 411 -33.78 -10.68 14.33
CA HIS A 411 -32.45 -10.21 13.95
C HIS A 411 -31.39 -11.26 14.30
N GLY A 412 -30.42 -11.45 13.40
CA GLY A 412 -29.36 -12.45 13.57
C GLY A 412 -29.81 -13.90 13.34
N ASN A 413 -31.12 -14.14 13.17
CA ASN A 413 -31.63 -15.48 12.94
C ASN A 413 -31.25 -15.95 11.52
N GLY A 414 -30.59 -17.10 11.42
CA GLY A 414 -30.10 -17.66 10.16
C GLY A 414 -28.71 -17.19 9.72
N TYR A 415 -27.96 -16.45 10.54
CA TYR A 415 -26.57 -16.11 10.25
C TYR A 415 -25.67 -17.35 10.34
N LEU A 416 -24.87 -17.61 9.31
CA LEU A 416 -23.90 -18.69 9.31
C LEU A 416 -22.53 -18.12 9.71
N TYR A 417 -21.97 -18.53 10.84
CA TYR A 417 -20.69 -18.01 11.29
C TYR A 417 -19.52 -18.68 10.55
N PRO A 418 -18.73 -17.98 9.70
CA PRO A 418 -17.80 -18.63 8.79
C PRO A 418 -16.71 -19.49 9.46
N HIS A 419 -16.28 -19.15 10.68
CA HIS A 419 -15.25 -19.91 11.39
C HIS A 419 -15.70 -21.30 11.83
N ASP A 420 -17.01 -21.57 11.86
CA ASP A 420 -17.57 -22.89 12.18
C ASP A 420 -17.54 -23.85 10.97
N TYR A 421 -17.12 -23.37 9.78
CA TYR A 421 -17.09 -24.14 8.53
C TYR A 421 -15.65 -24.39 8.04
N PRO A 422 -15.38 -25.50 7.32
CA PRO A 422 -14.06 -25.79 6.76
C PRO A 422 -13.53 -24.67 5.88
N GLY A 423 -12.23 -24.37 6.00
CA GLY A 423 -11.60 -23.26 5.27
C GLY A 423 -12.03 -21.87 5.74
N HIS A 424 -12.76 -21.78 6.86
CA HIS A 424 -13.32 -20.55 7.41
C HIS A 424 -14.24 -19.80 6.43
N TYR A 425 -14.94 -20.56 5.57
CA TYR A 425 -15.82 -20.04 4.54
C TYR A 425 -17.16 -20.79 4.52
N VAL A 426 -18.26 -20.05 4.32
CA VAL A 426 -19.60 -20.58 4.08
C VAL A 426 -20.31 -19.68 3.08
N GLU A 427 -20.97 -20.29 2.10
CA GLU A 427 -21.77 -19.55 1.12
C GLU A 427 -23.03 -18.99 1.80
N GLN A 428 -23.13 -17.66 1.86
CA GLN A 428 -24.31 -16.96 2.34
C GLN A 428 -24.43 -15.57 1.69
N GLN A 429 -25.62 -15.00 1.71
CA GLN A 429 -25.88 -13.68 1.15
C GLN A 429 -25.51 -12.57 2.15
N TYR A 430 -24.61 -11.66 1.74
CA TYR A 430 -24.23 -10.49 2.54
C TYR A 430 -24.87 -9.18 2.05
N LEU A 431 -25.14 -9.06 0.74
CA LEU A 431 -25.78 -7.87 0.16
C LEU A 431 -27.31 -7.87 0.38
N PRO A 432 -27.96 -6.70 0.34
CA PRO A 432 -29.41 -6.61 0.23
C PRO A 432 -29.94 -7.39 -0.99
N ASN A 433 -31.19 -7.86 -0.92
CA ASN A 433 -31.81 -8.69 -1.96
C ASN A 433 -31.76 -8.01 -3.34
N GLU A 434 -31.89 -6.69 -3.36
CA GLU A 434 -31.92 -5.85 -4.55
C GLU A 434 -30.54 -5.67 -5.20
N LEU A 435 -29.47 -6.02 -4.48
CA LEU A 435 -28.07 -5.91 -4.91
C LEU A 435 -27.38 -7.27 -5.08
N VAL A 436 -28.12 -8.38 -4.96
CA VAL A 436 -27.59 -9.72 -5.21
C VAL A 436 -27.04 -9.80 -6.64
N GLY A 437 -25.80 -10.28 -6.77
CA GLY A 437 -25.09 -10.39 -8.06
C GLY A 437 -24.30 -9.15 -8.47
N VAL A 438 -24.44 -8.03 -7.77
CA VAL A 438 -23.58 -6.85 -8.00
C VAL A 438 -22.17 -7.14 -7.50
N LYS A 439 -21.17 -6.93 -8.36
CA LYS A 439 -19.75 -6.99 -8.00
C LYS A 439 -19.19 -5.56 -7.89
N TYR A 440 -18.74 -5.19 -6.69
CA TYR A 440 -18.05 -3.90 -6.49
C TYR A 440 -16.54 -4.07 -6.64
N PHE A 441 -15.98 -5.06 -5.94
CA PHE A 441 -14.56 -5.38 -5.98
C PHE A 441 -14.25 -6.30 -7.15
N GLU A 442 -13.37 -5.85 -8.03
CA GLU A 442 -12.77 -6.63 -9.12
C GLU A 442 -11.26 -6.51 -8.93
N PRO A 443 -10.56 -7.57 -8.53
CA PRO A 443 -9.13 -7.49 -8.25
C PRO A 443 -8.37 -7.26 -9.57
N ALA A 444 -7.31 -6.46 -9.50
CA ALA A 444 -6.38 -6.29 -10.61
C ALA A 444 -5.40 -7.48 -10.65
N GLU A 445 -4.87 -7.82 -11.83
CA GLU A 445 -3.87 -8.91 -11.98
C GLU A 445 -2.65 -8.77 -11.07
N THR A 446 -2.34 -7.54 -10.69
CA THR A 446 -1.23 -7.17 -9.81
C THR A 446 -1.56 -7.26 -8.32
N ASP A 447 -2.83 -7.46 -7.92
CA ASP A 447 -3.20 -7.58 -6.51
C ASP A 447 -2.57 -8.83 -5.88
N LEU A 448 -2.07 -8.72 -4.64
CA LEU A 448 -1.49 -9.85 -3.91
C LEU A 448 -2.45 -11.02 -3.70
N PHE A 449 -3.74 -10.72 -3.70
CA PHE A 449 -4.84 -11.69 -3.58
C PHE A 449 -5.63 -11.81 -4.88
N PHE A 450 -5.04 -11.41 -6.01
CA PHE A 450 -5.50 -11.85 -7.32
C PHE A 450 -5.28 -13.35 -7.41
N ASP A 451 -6.19 -14.09 -6.82
CA ASP A 451 -6.66 -15.27 -7.49
C ASP A 451 -7.27 -14.71 -8.78
N GLU A 452 -6.68 -15.02 -9.94
CA GLU A 452 -7.52 -15.29 -11.10
C GLU A 452 -8.72 -16.04 -10.52
N GLN A 453 -9.95 -15.75 -10.96
CA GLN A 453 -10.86 -16.89 -10.97
C GLN A 453 -10.12 -17.93 -11.81
N LYS A 454 -9.34 -18.80 -11.15
CA LYS A 454 -8.62 -19.87 -11.80
C LYS A 454 -9.79 -20.60 -12.43
N GLU A 455 -9.95 -20.43 -13.73
CA GLU A 455 -10.46 -21.52 -14.52
C GLU A 455 -9.54 -22.66 -14.11
N VAL A 456 -10.01 -23.47 -13.15
CA VAL A 456 -9.28 -24.62 -12.66
C VAL A 456 -8.87 -25.33 -13.94
N PRO A 457 -7.57 -25.37 -14.28
CA PRO A 457 -7.15 -25.84 -15.59
C PRO A 457 -7.84 -27.16 -15.83
N ASN A 458 -8.58 -27.28 -16.94
CA ASN A 458 -9.33 -28.50 -17.19
C ASN A 458 -8.32 -29.66 -17.32
N MET A 459 -8.19 -30.45 -16.26
CA MET A 459 -7.27 -31.59 -16.20
C MET A 459 -7.81 -32.80 -16.97
N GLY A 460 -9.05 -32.71 -17.44
CA GLY A 460 -9.81 -33.85 -17.95
C GLY A 460 -10.01 -34.90 -16.86
N LYS A 461 -10.62 -36.02 -17.22
CA LYS A 461 -10.69 -37.19 -16.34
C LYS A 461 -9.68 -38.28 -16.70
N LYS A 462 -8.95 -38.11 -17.81
CA LYS A 462 -8.12 -39.14 -18.43
C LYS A 462 -6.65 -38.73 -18.41
N ILE A 463 -5.80 -39.60 -17.85
CA ILE A 463 -4.34 -39.42 -17.75
C ILE A 463 -3.64 -40.56 -18.51
N GLY A 464 -2.66 -40.20 -19.32
CA GLY A 464 -1.72 -41.15 -19.91
C GLY A 464 -0.51 -41.38 -19.00
N VAL A 465 -0.09 -42.63 -18.82
CA VAL A 465 1.17 -42.96 -18.17
C VAL A 465 1.98 -43.85 -19.11
N ILE A 466 3.19 -43.42 -19.46
CA ILE A 466 4.06 -44.14 -20.39
C ILE A 466 5.18 -44.83 -19.62
N GLY A 467 5.36 -46.13 -19.86
CA GLY A 467 6.22 -47.01 -19.09
C GLY A 467 5.44 -47.69 -17.96
N ALA A 468 5.41 -49.02 -17.98
CA ALA A 468 4.72 -49.88 -17.02
C ALA A 468 5.70 -50.50 -16.00
N GLY A 469 6.88 -49.88 -15.85
CA GLY A 469 7.87 -50.20 -14.82
C GLY A 469 7.40 -49.83 -13.40
N THR A 470 8.31 -49.89 -12.42
CA THR A 470 7.98 -49.61 -11.01
C THR A 470 7.39 -48.21 -10.81
N MET A 471 8.02 -47.20 -11.41
CA MET A 471 7.56 -45.80 -11.30
C MET A 471 6.22 -45.59 -12.00
N GLY A 472 6.11 -45.98 -13.27
CA GLY A 472 4.87 -45.79 -14.01
C GLY A 472 3.67 -46.57 -13.44
N SER A 473 3.86 -47.81 -12.96
CA SER A 473 2.80 -48.51 -12.22
C SER A 473 2.38 -47.76 -10.95
N GLY A 474 3.34 -47.20 -10.20
CA GLY A 474 3.04 -46.45 -8.98
C GLY A 474 2.37 -45.09 -9.24
N ILE A 475 2.74 -44.41 -10.32
CA ILE A 475 2.08 -43.17 -10.78
C ILE A 475 0.65 -43.49 -11.21
N ALA A 476 0.46 -44.50 -12.06
CA ALA A 476 -0.86 -44.96 -12.49
C ALA A 476 -1.77 -45.34 -11.32
N GLU A 477 -1.27 -46.11 -10.34
CA GLU A 477 -2.00 -46.45 -9.11
C GLU A 477 -2.43 -45.18 -8.35
N THR A 478 -1.53 -44.21 -8.20
CA THR A 478 -1.81 -42.94 -7.51
C THR A 478 -2.91 -42.15 -8.21
N CYS A 479 -2.88 -42.07 -9.55
CA CYS A 479 -3.92 -41.42 -10.35
C CYS A 479 -5.28 -42.12 -10.21
N LEU A 480 -5.33 -43.46 -10.20
CA LEU A 480 -6.57 -44.22 -10.01
C LEU A 480 -7.19 -43.99 -8.63
N VAL A 481 -6.35 -43.92 -7.58
CA VAL A 481 -6.80 -43.63 -6.21
C VAL A 481 -7.39 -42.23 -6.12
N ALA A 482 -6.79 -41.24 -6.79
CA ALA A 482 -7.30 -39.87 -6.87
C ALA A 482 -8.57 -39.73 -7.72
N GLY A 483 -8.89 -40.73 -8.53
CA GLY A 483 -10.17 -40.83 -9.23
C GLY A 483 -10.12 -40.69 -10.75
N TYR A 484 -8.92 -40.64 -11.33
CA TYR A 484 -8.72 -40.52 -12.77
C TYR A 484 -8.94 -41.84 -13.51
N GLU A 485 -9.31 -41.73 -14.77
CA GLU A 485 -9.15 -42.77 -15.79
C GLU A 485 -7.71 -42.78 -16.26
N VAL A 486 -7.07 -43.95 -16.30
CA VAL A 486 -5.66 -44.08 -16.63
C VAL A 486 -5.47 -45.00 -17.83
N VAL A 487 -4.71 -44.52 -18.81
CA VAL A 487 -4.20 -45.34 -19.92
C VAL A 487 -2.72 -45.60 -19.70
N LEU A 488 -2.37 -46.83 -19.35
CA LEU A 488 -1.00 -47.28 -19.15
C LEU A 488 -0.44 -47.83 -20.46
N ILE A 489 0.56 -47.15 -21.02
CA ILE A 489 1.21 -47.54 -22.27
C ILE A 489 2.62 -48.03 -21.99
N ASP A 490 3.03 -49.08 -22.69
CA ASP A 490 4.42 -49.52 -22.74
C ASP A 490 4.78 -49.93 -24.19
N ALA A 491 6.05 -50.24 -24.46
CA ALA A 491 6.56 -50.60 -25.78
C ALA A 491 5.84 -51.81 -26.39
N THR A 492 5.32 -52.72 -25.55
CA THR A 492 4.48 -53.84 -25.99
C THR A 492 3.29 -54.01 -25.04
N GLU A 493 2.21 -54.60 -25.56
CA GLU A 493 1.00 -54.85 -24.77
C GLU A 493 1.28 -55.82 -23.62
N GLU A 494 2.22 -56.74 -23.79
CA GLU A 494 2.66 -57.64 -22.73
C GLU A 494 3.33 -56.90 -21.56
N LEU A 495 4.16 -55.89 -21.85
CA LEU A 495 4.80 -55.06 -20.81
C LEU A 495 3.76 -54.18 -20.10
N ALA A 496 2.85 -53.57 -20.84
CA ALA A 496 1.76 -52.79 -20.28
C ALA A 496 0.86 -53.65 -19.35
N ARG A 497 0.55 -54.88 -19.78
CA ARG A 497 -0.19 -55.87 -18.98
C ARG A 497 0.53 -56.25 -17.68
N LYS A 498 1.87 -56.38 -17.69
CA LYS A 498 2.64 -56.64 -16.46
C LYS A 498 2.54 -55.49 -15.45
N GLY A 499 2.47 -54.24 -15.91
CA GLY A 499 2.21 -53.09 -15.03
C GLY A 499 0.80 -53.11 -14.46
N TYR A 500 -0.21 -53.43 -15.29
CA TYR A 500 -1.59 -53.64 -14.84
C TYR A 500 -1.67 -54.68 -13.71
N GLU A 501 -1.05 -55.85 -13.89
CA GLU A 501 -0.99 -56.91 -12.87
C GLU A 501 -0.29 -56.45 -11.59
N ARG A 502 0.75 -55.59 -11.70
CA ARG A 502 1.45 -55.03 -10.54
C ARG A 502 0.54 -54.11 -9.73
N ILE A 503 -0.22 -53.24 -10.40
CA ILE A 503 -1.20 -52.34 -9.77
C ILE A 503 -2.28 -53.17 -9.09
N GLU A 504 -2.84 -54.17 -9.79
CA GLU A 504 -3.87 -55.04 -9.22
C GLU A 504 -3.38 -55.75 -7.95
N LYS A 505 -2.15 -56.26 -7.98
CA LYS A 505 -1.53 -56.92 -6.82
C LYS A 505 -1.29 -55.95 -5.67
N SER A 506 -0.89 -54.72 -5.96
CA SER A 506 -0.70 -53.66 -4.96
C SER A 506 -2.03 -53.33 -4.26
N LEU A 507 -3.09 -53.07 -5.03
CA LEU A 507 -4.42 -52.78 -4.51
C LEU A 507 -5.00 -53.97 -3.74
N SER A 508 -4.78 -55.21 -4.19
CA SER A 508 -5.21 -56.42 -3.48
C SER A 508 -4.59 -56.51 -2.08
N ARG A 509 -3.29 -56.18 -1.93
CA ARG A 509 -2.65 -56.07 -0.62
C ARG A 509 -3.23 -54.93 0.22
N GLY A 510 -3.68 -53.85 -0.42
CA GLY A 510 -4.42 -52.77 0.23
C GLY A 510 -5.73 -53.25 0.86
N VAL A 511 -6.47 -54.10 0.14
CA VAL A 511 -7.69 -54.77 0.64
C VAL A 511 -7.37 -55.71 1.80
N GLU A 512 -6.35 -56.58 1.65
CA GLU A 512 -5.92 -57.50 2.72
C GLU A 512 -5.53 -56.76 4.01
N LYS A 513 -4.96 -55.55 3.88
CA LYS A 513 -4.56 -54.69 5.01
C LYS A 513 -5.68 -53.78 5.51
N GLY A 514 -6.90 -53.90 4.97
CA GLY A 514 -8.06 -53.09 5.35
C GLY A 514 -7.93 -51.60 5.03
N ARG A 515 -7.07 -51.21 4.09
CA ARG A 515 -6.88 -49.80 3.68
C ARG A 515 -7.93 -49.33 2.66
N ILE A 516 -8.43 -50.26 1.84
CA ILE A 516 -9.47 -50.03 0.82
C ILE A 516 -10.41 -51.25 0.80
N THR A 517 -11.65 -51.06 0.34
CA THR A 517 -12.63 -52.17 0.21
C THR A 517 -12.50 -52.91 -1.13
N PRO A 518 -13.00 -54.16 -1.24
CA PRO A 518 -13.06 -54.88 -2.52
C PRO A 518 -13.79 -54.10 -3.62
N GLU A 519 -14.87 -53.40 -3.28
CA GLU A 519 -15.67 -52.59 -4.22
C GLU A 519 -14.87 -51.38 -4.71
N GLN A 520 -14.11 -50.73 -3.82
CA GLN A 520 -13.21 -49.63 -4.19
C GLN A 520 -12.11 -50.11 -5.14
N LYS A 521 -11.53 -51.30 -4.91
CA LYS A 521 -10.56 -51.91 -5.82
C LYS A 521 -11.18 -52.12 -7.20
N GLU A 522 -12.37 -52.72 -7.29
CA GLU A 522 -13.04 -53.00 -8.57
C GLU A 522 -13.33 -51.71 -9.35
N GLN A 523 -13.79 -50.65 -8.66
CA GLN A 523 -14.03 -49.33 -9.26
C GLN A 523 -12.73 -48.66 -9.75
N MET A 524 -11.60 -48.85 -9.06
CA MET A 524 -10.30 -48.35 -9.53
C MET A 524 -9.84 -49.13 -10.76
N MET A 525 -9.92 -50.46 -10.74
CA MET A 525 -9.49 -51.29 -11.86
C MET A 525 -10.34 -51.07 -13.12
N SER A 526 -11.63 -50.76 -13.01
CA SER A 526 -12.49 -50.46 -14.17
C SER A 526 -12.11 -49.16 -14.91
N ARG A 527 -11.35 -48.28 -14.26
CA ARG A 527 -10.81 -47.03 -14.82
C ARG A 527 -9.39 -47.17 -15.37
N LEU A 528 -8.78 -48.36 -15.28
CA LEU A 528 -7.44 -48.62 -15.79
C LEU A 528 -7.51 -49.39 -17.12
N LYS A 529 -6.96 -48.79 -18.17
CA LYS A 529 -6.73 -49.45 -19.46
C LYS A 529 -5.22 -49.60 -19.67
N TYR A 530 -4.79 -50.72 -20.26
CA TYR A 530 -3.42 -50.88 -20.75
C TYR A 530 -3.42 -51.00 -22.27
N SER A 531 -2.36 -50.53 -22.94
CA SER A 531 -2.23 -50.56 -24.40
C SER A 531 -0.76 -50.47 -24.83
N ALA A 532 -0.46 -50.78 -26.09
CA ALA A 532 0.79 -50.37 -26.75
C ALA A 532 0.57 -49.26 -27.79
N ASP A 533 -0.69 -48.91 -28.06
CA ASP A 533 -1.09 -47.90 -29.04
C ASP A 533 -1.21 -46.52 -28.39
N TYR A 534 -0.40 -45.57 -28.86
CA TYR A 534 -0.39 -44.18 -28.41
C TYR A 534 -1.65 -43.42 -28.83
N SER A 535 -2.39 -43.88 -29.84
CA SER A 535 -3.64 -43.23 -30.27
C SER A 535 -4.71 -43.17 -29.17
N GLU A 536 -4.61 -44.05 -28.18
CA GLU A 536 -5.46 -44.11 -26.98
C GLU A 536 -5.30 -42.88 -26.06
N LEU A 537 -4.24 -42.08 -26.25
CA LEU A 537 -3.96 -40.86 -25.50
C LEU A 537 -4.67 -39.61 -26.04
N ARG A 538 -5.37 -39.70 -27.18
CA ARG A 538 -5.93 -38.53 -27.87
C ARG A 538 -6.77 -37.59 -27.00
N ASP A 539 -7.51 -38.16 -26.05
CA ASP A 539 -8.39 -37.41 -25.13
C ASP A 539 -7.76 -37.15 -23.75
N ALA A 540 -6.49 -37.53 -23.54
CA ALA A 540 -5.78 -37.27 -22.30
C ALA A 540 -5.24 -35.83 -22.31
N LEU A 541 -5.57 -35.06 -21.27
CA LEU A 541 -5.06 -33.70 -21.08
C LEU A 541 -3.78 -33.66 -20.21
N VAL A 542 -3.38 -34.82 -19.69
CA VAL A 542 -2.12 -35.02 -18.98
C VAL A 542 -1.50 -36.33 -19.42
N VAL A 543 -0.21 -36.30 -19.75
CA VAL A 543 0.61 -37.51 -19.95
C VAL A 543 1.87 -37.43 -19.09
N ILE A 544 2.17 -38.50 -18.36
CA ILE A 544 3.40 -38.64 -17.58
C ILE A 544 4.25 -39.77 -18.17
N GLU A 545 5.41 -39.43 -18.70
CA GLU A 545 6.41 -40.37 -19.19
C GLU A 545 7.30 -40.85 -18.03
N ALA A 546 7.42 -42.17 -17.88
CA ALA A 546 8.21 -42.84 -16.84
C ALA A 546 8.89 -44.12 -17.39
N VAL A 547 9.41 -44.06 -18.62
CA VAL A 547 10.24 -45.07 -19.25
C VAL A 547 11.67 -45.02 -18.72
N THR A 548 12.55 -45.83 -19.31
CA THR A 548 13.95 -45.96 -18.88
C THR A 548 14.68 -44.61 -18.86
N GLU A 549 15.61 -44.46 -17.92
CA GLU A 549 16.43 -43.24 -17.74
C GLU A 549 17.52 -43.12 -18.82
N ASN A 550 17.11 -43.03 -20.08
CA ASN A 550 17.97 -42.85 -21.25
C ASN A 550 17.40 -41.72 -22.13
N MET A 551 18.24 -40.74 -22.46
CA MET A 551 17.84 -39.53 -23.19
C MET A 551 17.23 -39.84 -24.56
N ASP A 552 17.85 -40.73 -25.35
CA ASP A 552 17.41 -41.04 -26.71
C ASP A 552 16.05 -41.74 -26.70
N VAL A 553 15.89 -42.71 -25.80
CA VAL A 553 14.61 -43.43 -25.62
C VAL A 553 13.51 -42.49 -25.14
N LYS A 554 13.81 -41.59 -24.18
CA LYS A 554 12.83 -40.60 -23.70
C LYS A 554 12.43 -39.64 -24.80
N LYS A 555 13.38 -39.11 -25.59
CA LYS A 555 13.07 -38.24 -26.73
C LYS A 555 12.18 -38.94 -27.75
N GLU A 556 12.50 -40.18 -28.14
CA GLU A 556 11.68 -40.96 -29.08
C GLU A 556 10.24 -41.18 -28.55
N VAL A 557 10.09 -41.47 -27.26
CA VAL A 557 8.77 -41.64 -26.62
C VAL A 557 8.02 -40.31 -26.56
N LEU A 558 8.69 -39.23 -26.15
CA LEU A 558 8.10 -37.90 -26.05
C LEU A 558 7.61 -37.41 -27.41
N GLU A 559 8.35 -37.64 -28.51
CA GLU A 559 7.89 -37.32 -29.87
C GLU A 559 6.57 -38.04 -30.21
N LYS A 560 6.47 -39.33 -29.90
CA LYS A 560 5.25 -40.13 -30.12
C LYS A 560 4.08 -39.65 -29.27
N VAL A 561 4.34 -39.31 -28.00
CA VAL A 561 3.32 -38.72 -27.10
C VAL A 561 2.84 -37.39 -27.66
N SER A 562 3.76 -36.51 -28.04
CA SER A 562 3.49 -35.16 -28.55
C SER A 562 2.53 -35.18 -29.73
N GLN A 563 2.73 -36.12 -30.66
CA GLN A 563 1.89 -36.30 -31.84
C GLN A 563 0.52 -36.94 -31.54
N ALA A 564 0.41 -37.70 -30.44
CA ALA A 564 -0.79 -38.46 -30.11
C ALA A 564 -1.81 -37.65 -29.29
N VAL A 565 -1.37 -36.64 -28.54
CA VAL A 565 -2.22 -35.83 -27.65
C VAL A 565 -2.64 -34.50 -28.29
N SER A 566 -3.71 -33.89 -27.77
CA SER A 566 -4.09 -32.53 -28.18
C SER A 566 -3.01 -31.51 -27.79
N LYS A 567 -3.00 -30.34 -28.46
CA LYS A 567 -2.06 -29.25 -28.14
C LYS A 567 -2.23 -28.68 -26.73
N ASP A 568 -3.44 -28.78 -26.18
CA ASP A 568 -3.75 -28.29 -24.83
C ASP A 568 -3.26 -29.22 -23.70
N ALA A 569 -2.82 -30.43 -24.04
CA ALA A 569 -2.36 -31.44 -23.08
C ALA A 569 -1.00 -31.06 -22.47
N MET A 570 -0.88 -31.26 -21.15
CA MET A 570 0.38 -31.18 -20.42
C MET A 570 1.17 -32.48 -20.58
N ILE A 571 2.47 -32.37 -20.87
CA ILE A 571 3.38 -33.51 -20.96
C ILE A 571 4.44 -33.39 -19.86
N GLY A 572 4.46 -34.35 -18.95
CA GLY A 572 5.46 -34.45 -17.88
C GLY A 572 6.42 -35.61 -18.10
N SER A 573 7.70 -35.43 -17.81
CA SER A 573 8.67 -36.55 -17.73
C SER A 573 9.10 -36.78 -16.29
N ASN A 574 8.91 -38.00 -15.80
CA ASN A 574 9.50 -38.49 -14.57
C ASN A 574 10.94 -38.94 -14.86
N THR A 575 11.88 -38.11 -14.42
CA THR A 575 13.32 -38.35 -14.46
C THR A 575 13.91 -37.89 -13.14
N SER A 576 15.06 -38.43 -12.75
CA SER A 576 15.78 -38.05 -11.53
C SER A 576 17.02 -37.20 -11.81
N SER A 577 17.45 -37.10 -13.07
CA SER A 577 18.75 -36.51 -13.44
C SER A 577 18.84 -35.93 -14.86
N LEU A 578 17.98 -36.34 -15.80
CA LEU A 578 18.08 -35.90 -17.18
C LEU A 578 17.55 -34.48 -17.36
N SER A 579 18.19 -33.75 -18.28
CA SER A 579 17.83 -32.36 -18.60
C SER A 579 16.43 -32.26 -19.20
N ILE A 580 15.54 -31.53 -18.52
CA ILE A 580 14.19 -31.20 -18.97
C ILE A 580 14.26 -30.30 -20.21
N THR A 581 15.14 -29.30 -20.22
CA THR A 581 15.31 -28.40 -21.35
C THR A 581 15.73 -29.15 -22.61
N LYS A 582 16.69 -30.07 -22.52
CA LYS A 582 17.08 -30.91 -23.67
C LYS A 582 15.96 -31.84 -24.14
N MET A 583 15.18 -32.42 -23.22
CA MET A 583 14.03 -33.26 -23.58
C MET A 583 12.90 -32.47 -24.25
N SER A 584 12.74 -31.19 -23.90
CA SER A 584 11.70 -30.33 -24.46
C SER A 584 11.81 -30.16 -25.99
N GLU A 585 12.98 -30.40 -26.58
CA GLU A 585 13.20 -30.38 -28.04
C GLU A 585 12.41 -31.46 -28.79
N ALA A 586 12.04 -32.55 -28.10
CA ALA A 586 11.26 -33.66 -28.66
C ALA A 586 9.74 -33.43 -28.60
N VAL A 587 9.30 -32.32 -28.00
CA VAL A 587 7.89 -31.98 -27.79
C VAL A 587 7.53 -30.78 -28.67
N ASP A 588 6.45 -30.89 -29.45
CA ASP A 588 5.88 -29.73 -30.12
C ASP A 588 5.27 -28.77 -29.10
N GLU A 589 5.46 -27.47 -29.29
CA GLU A 589 5.12 -26.43 -28.31
C GLU A 589 5.76 -26.70 -26.93
N PRO A 590 7.10 -26.55 -26.79
CA PRO A 590 7.86 -26.87 -25.57
C PRO A 590 7.33 -26.24 -24.28
N GLY A 591 6.52 -25.17 -24.38
CA GLY A 591 5.79 -24.54 -23.28
C GLY A 591 4.94 -25.50 -22.44
N ARG A 592 4.40 -26.57 -23.05
CA ARG A 592 3.55 -27.56 -22.37
C ARG A 592 4.30 -28.72 -21.73
N PHE A 593 5.64 -28.69 -21.76
CA PHE A 593 6.50 -29.73 -21.22
C PHE A 593 7.18 -29.32 -19.91
N LEU A 594 7.26 -30.25 -18.95
CA LEU A 594 8.01 -30.08 -17.70
C LEU A 594 8.54 -31.41 -17.15
N GLY A 595 9.45 -31.32 -16.18
CA GLY A 595 9.83 -32.48 -15.37
C GLY A 595 8.88 -32.65 -14.18
N ILE A 596 8.49 -33.89 -13.89
CA ILE A 596 7.65 -34.24 -12.74
C ILE A 596 8.24 -35.46 -12.02
N HIS A 597 9.05 -35.21 -11.01
CA HIS A 597 9.84 -36.25 -10.35
C HIS A 597 9.12 -36.78 -9.11
N PHE A 598 8.62 -38.01 -9.22
CA PHE A 598 8.01 -38.76 -8.13
C PHE A 598 9.05 -39.56 -7.35
N PHE A 599 8.78 -39.79 -6.06
CA PHE A 599 9.67 -40.55 -5.19
C PHE A 599 9.12 -41.96 -4.94
N ASN A 600 9.98 -42.97 -5.07
CA ASN A 600 9.62 -44.35 -4.77
C ASN A 600 9.59 -44.60 -3.24
N PRO A 601 8.58 -45.29 -2.68
CA PRO A 601 7.37 -45.82 -3.32
C PRO A 601 6.31 -44.74 -3.61
N VAL A 602 5.92 -44.61 -4.88
CA VAL A 602 5.07 -43.51 -5.37
C VAL A 602 3.72 -43.39 -4.62
N PRO A 603 2.95 -44.47 -4.34
CA PRO A 603 1.68 -44.32 -3.63
C PRO A 603 1.81 -43.81 -2.19
N VAL A 604 2.97 -43.97 -1.56
CA VAL A 604 3.20 -43.65 -0.15
C VAL A 604 3.88 -42.29 0.02
N MET A 605 4.85 -41.98 -0.84
CA MET A 605 5.62 -40.74 -0.75
C MET A 605 4.73 -39.54 -1.06
N LYS A 606 4.77 -38.50 -0.22
CA LYS A 606 3.92 -37.32 -0.36
C LYS A 606 4.51 -36.22 -1.22
N LEU A 607 5.81 -36.26 -1.53
CA LEU A 607 6.50 -35.19 -2.25
C LEU A 607 6.53 -35.47 -3.75
N VAL A 608 6.45 -34.42 -4.56
CA VAL A 608 6.78 -34.42 -6.00
C VAL A 608 7.56 -33.15 -6.32
N GLU A 609 8.67 -33.27 -7.05
CA GLU A 609 9.39 -32.11 -7.58
C GLU A 609 8.87 -31.77 -8.98
N ILE A 610 8.35 -30.53 -9.16
CA ILE A 610 7.98 -29.96 -10.45
C ILE A 610 9.18 -29.19 -10.98
N VAL A 611 9.80 -29.71 -12.04
CA VAL A 611 11.05 -29.19 -12.59
C VAL A 611 10.76 -28.32 -13.81
N LYS A 612 10.99 -27.03 -13.65
CA LYS A 612 10.85 -26.02 -14.70
C LYS A 612 12.07 -26.03 -15.62
N GLY A 613 11.87 -26.46 -16.87
CA GLY A 613 12.83 -26.27 -17.96
C GLY A 613 12.79 -24.82 -18.48
N GLU A 614 13.76 -24.45 -19.32
CA GLU A 614 13.86 -23.08 -19.85
C GLU A 614 12.61 -22.64 -20.62
N ASN A 615 12.00 -23.56 -21.36
CA ASN A 615 10.85 -23.30 -22.20
C ASN A 615 9.50 -23.51 -21.51
N THR A 616 9.47 -24.07 -20.29
CA THR A 616 8.20 -24.43 -19.61
C THR A 616 7.35 -23.18 -19.32
N ALA A 617 6.13 -23.17 -19.83
CA ALA A 617 5.19 -22.06 -19.66
C ALA A 617 4.65 -22.03 -18.21
N PRO A 618 4.33 -20.84 -17.66
CA PRO A 618 3.74 -20.71 -16.33
C PRO A 618 2.45 -21.52 -16.15
N GLU A 619 1.57 -21.58 -17.15
CA GLU A 619 0.29 -22.31 -17.04
C GLU A 619 0.51 -23.81 -16.87
N THR A 620 1.55 -24.36 -17.49
CA THR A 620 1.94 -25.78 -17.37
C THR A 620 2.39 -26.12 -15.95
N ILE A 621 3.08 -25.20 -15.28
CA ILE A 621 3.49 -25.37 -13.87
C ILE A 621 2.25 -25.39 -12.97
N GLU A 622 1.27 -24.52 -13.22
CA GLU A 622 0.02 -24.49 -12.47
C GLU A 622 -0.81 -25.77 -12.67
N LYS A 623 -0.91 -26.28 -13.91
CA LYS A 623 -1.51 -27.60 -14.21
C LYS A 623 -0.84 -28.73 -13.42
N ALA A 624 0.50 -28.75 -13.36
CA ALA A 624 1.23 -29.77 -12.60
C ALA A 624 1.05 -29.64 -11.08
N LYS A 625 0.96 -28.42 -10.54
CA LYS A 625 0.66 -28.20 -9.12
C LYS A 625 -0.71 -28.74 -8.77
N LEU A 626 -1.73 -28.37 -9.54
CA LEU A 626 -3.10 -28.83 -9.34
C LEU A 626 -3.17 -30.36 -9.41
N LEU A 627 -2.52 -30.96 -10.42
CA LEU A 627 -2.42 -32.42 -10.50
C LEU A 627 -1.83 -33.01 -9.21
N CYS A 628 -0.68 -32.50 -8.76
CA CYS A 628 -0.03 -33.01 -7.56
C CYS A 628 -0.95 -32.91 -6.33
N GLU A 629 -1.64 -31.79 -6.15
CA GLU A 629 -2.58 -31.57 -5.05
C GLU A 629 -3.75 -32.57 -5.10
N GLU A 630 -4.35 -32.79 -6.27
CA GLU A 630 -5.42 -33.78 -6.46
C GLU A 630 -4.94 -35.22 -6.23
N LEU A 631 -3.66 -35.52 -6.55
CA LEU A 631 -3.01 -36.79 -6.24
C LEU A 631 -2.65 -36.94 -4.74
N GLY A 632 -2.98 -35.96 -3.90
CA GLY A 632 -2.64 -35.94 -2.47
C GLY A 632 -1.13 -35.78 -2.23
N LYS A 633 -0.41 -35.18 -3.18
CA LYS A 633 1.02 -34.88 -3.12
C LYS A 633 1.25 -33.40 -2.83
N THR A 634 2.39 -33.11 -2.24
CA THR A 634 2.92 -31.77 -2.03
C THR A 634 3.89 -31.45 -3.17
N PRO A 635 3.54 -30.52 -4.08
CA PRO A 635 4.45 -30.10 -5.13
C PRO A 635 5.52 -29.15 -4.57
N VAL A 636 6.77 -29.30 -5.04
CA VAL A 636 7.83 -28.30 -4.86
C VAL A 636 8.38 -27.89 -6.21
N ILE A 637 8.49 -26.58 -6.46
CA ILE A 637 8.94 -26.07 -7.75
C ILE A 637 10.46 -25.97 -7.74
N VAL A 638 11.09 -26.48 -8.78
CA VAL A 638 12.54 -26.51 -8.94
C VAL A 638 12.90 -25.92 -10.29
N LYS A 639 13.83 -24.96 -10.31
CA LYS A 639 14.49 -24.60 -11.56
C LYS A 639 15.36 -25.78 -11.97
N GLU A 640 15.28 -26.21 -13.23
CA GLU A 640 16.11 -27.30 -13.74
C GLU A 640 17.57 -27.16 -13.31
N SER A 641 18.05 -28.21 -12.66
CA SER A 641 19.43 -28.34 -12.22
C SER A 641 19.74 -29.80 -11.95
N PRO A 642 20.99 -30.26 -12.13
CA PRO A 642 21.39 -31.63 -11.86
C PRO A 642 21.03 -32.03 -10.42
N GLY A 643 20.32 -33.16 -10.27
CA GLY A 643 19.83 -33.69 -8.98
C GLY A 643 18.69 -32.92 -8.30
N PHE A 644 18.13 -31.89 -8.96
CA PHE A 644 17.03 -31.06 -8.46
C PHE A 644 17.28 -30.52 -7.04
N ILE A 645 16.35 -30.74 -6.08
CA ILE A 645 16.54 -30.35 -4.68
C ILE A 645 16.97 -31.58 -3.88
N VAL A 646 16.13 -32.62 -3.86
CA VAL A 646 16.29 -33.72 -2.90
C VAL A 646 17.57 -34.50 -3.18
N ASN A 647 17.81 -34.95 -4.41
CA ASN A 647 18.99 -35.76 -4.72
C ASN A 647 20.27 -34.92 -4.62
N ARG A 648 20.22 -33.63 -4.99
CA ARG A 648 21.35 -32.70 -4.89
C ARG A 648 21.82 -32.46 -3.44
N LEU A 649 20.93 -32.61 -2.46
CA LEU A 649 21.27 -32.52 -1.04
C LEU A 649 21.54 -33.88 -0.41
N LEU A 650 20.69 -34.87 -0.71
CA LEU A 650 20.73 -36.18 -0.10
C LEU A 650 21.94 -36.99 -0.57
N CYS A 651 22.17 -37.09 -1.88
CA CYS A 651 23.21 -37.98 -2.43
C CYS A 651 24.62 -37.58 -1.97
N PRO A 652 25.01 -36.29 -1.94
CA PRO A 652 26.29 -35.89 -1.37
C PRO A 652 26.44 -36.25 0.11
N MET A 653 25.37 -36.18 0.92
CA MET A 653 25.41 -36.61 2.32
C MET A 653 25.65 -38.13 2.44
N LEU A 654 25.01 -38.94 1.57
CA LEU A 654 25.25 -40.39 1.56
C LEU A 654 26.67 -40.72 1.07
N ASN A 655 27.15 -39.97 0.08
CA ASN A 655 28.51 -40.07 -0.44
C ASN A 655 29.55 -39.73 0.63
N GLU A 656 29.31 -38.71 1.45
CA GLU A 656 30.16 -38.34 2.57
C GLU A 656 30.21 -39.45 3.64
N ALA A 657 29.05 -40.06 3.95
CA ALA A 657 29.03 -41.21 4.87
C ALA A 657 29.89 -42.38 4.35
N ALA A 658 29.94 -42.59 3.03
CA ALA A 658 30.82 -43.58 2.42
C ALA A 658 32.31 -43.20 2.55
N TYR A 659 32.68 -41.91 2.45
CA TYR A 659 34.04 -41.44 2.73
C TYR A 659 34.44 -41.68 4.19
N VAL A 660 33.58 -41.31 5.14
CA VAL A 660 33.82 -41.53 6.58
C VAL A 660 34.09 -43.01 6.88
N LEU A 661 33.36 -43.91 6.22
CA LEU A 661 33.60 -45.35 6.32
C LEU A 661 34.93 -45.77 5.67
N MET A 662 35.19 -45.31 4.44
CA MET A 662 36.40 -45.64 3.68
C MET A 662 37.68 -45.19 4.39
N GLU A 663 37.64 -44.03 5.05
CA GLU A 663 38.75 -43.46 5.81
C GLU A 663 38.96 -44.12 7.18
N GLY A 664 38.06 -45.02 7.58
CA GLY A 664 38.15 -45.76 8.84
C GLY A 664 37.85 -44.91 10.08
N VAL A 665 37.12 -43.80 9.93
CA VAL A 665 36.74 -42.91 11.05
C VAL A 665 35.79 -43.63 12.02
N ALA A 666 34.86 -44.44 11.50
CA ALA A 666 33.91 -45.21 12.29
C ALA A 666 33.40 -46.45 11.53
N THR A 667 32.75 -47.37 12.24
CA THR A 667 32.07 -48.52 11.64
C THR A 667 30.78 -48.10 10.94
N ALA A 668 30.27 -48.92 10.01
CA ALA A 668 29.01 -48.62 9.32
C ALA A 668 27.85 -48.48 10.32
N GLU A 669 27.78 -49.37 11.31
CA GLU A 669 26.79 -49.36 12.39
C GLU A 669 26.84 -48.07 13.22
N ASP A 670 28.03 -47.59 13.57
CA ASP A 670 28.20 -46.37 14.36
C ASP A 670 27.84 -45.12 13.56
N ILE A 671 28.21 -45.04 12.28
CA ILE A 671 27.84 -43.93 11.37
C ILE A 671 26.31 -43.83 11.28
N ASP A 672 25.64 -44.96 11.02
CA ASP A 672 24.18 -45.01 10.92
C ASP A 672 23.49 -44.69 12.24
N THR A 673 24.03 -45.16 13.37
CA THR A 673 23.50 -44.89 14.71
C THR A 673 23.66 -43.41 15.07
N ALA A 674 24.81 -42.81 14.78
CA ALA A 674 25.06 -41.39 15.03
C ALA A 674 24.09 -40.50 14.24
N MET A 675 23.83 -40.79 12.97
CA MET A 675 22.89 -40.00 12.17
C MET A 675 21.43 -40.21 12.58
N LYS A 676 21.07 -41.42 13.00
CA LYS A 676 19.72 -41.69 13.54
C LYS A 676 19.45 -40.96 14.84
N LEU A 677 20.37 -41.05 15.81
CA LEU A 677 20.15 -40.52 17.15
C LEU A 677 20.57 -39.06 17.30
N GLY A 678 21.62 -38.64 16.59
CA GLY A 678 22.18 -37.30 16.64
C GLY A 678 21.49 -36.31 15.70
N ALA A 679 21.24 -36.70 14.44
CA ALA A 679 20.54 -35.86 13.46
C ALA A 679 19.04 -36.19 13.35
N ASN A 680 18.55 -37.13 14.17
CA ASN A 680 17.16 -37.57 14.20
C ASN A 680 16.64 -38.09 12.83
N HIS A 681 17.52 -38.71 12.03
CA HIS A 681 17.11 -39.30 10.76
C HIS A 681 16.39 -40.65 11.01
N PRO A 682 15.31 -40.96 10.27
CA PRO A 682 14.58 -42.22 10.45
C PRO A 682 15.39 -43.45 10.03
N MET A 683 16.39 -43.26 9.16
CA MET A 683 17.30 -44.28 8.67
C MET A 683 18.70 -43.66 8.56
N GLY A 684 19.73 -44.46 8.82
CA GLY A 684 21.11 -44.01 8.69
C GLY A 684 21.52 -43.94 7.22
N PRO A 685 22.51 -43.10 6.88
CA PRO A 685 22.88 -42.85 5.49
C PRO A 685 23.37 -44.10 4.74
N LEU A 686 24.10 -45.02 5.38
CA LEU A 686 24.63 -46.20 4.70
C LEU A 686 23.52 -47.23 4.45
N ALA A 687 22.65 -47.46 5.43
CA ALA A 687 21.47 -48.31 5.21
C ALA A 687 20.49 -47.71 4.19
N LEU A 688 20.40 -46.38 4.12
CA LEU A 688 19.61 -45.69 3.10
C LEU A 688 20.22 -45.82 1.70
N ALA A 689 21.55 -45.72 1.58
CA ALA A 689 22.25 -45.99 0.33
C ALA A 689 22.01 -47.43 -0.17
N ASP A 690 22.02 -48.42 0.73
CA ASP A 690 21.68 -49.81 0.40
C ASP A 690 20.22 -50.00 -0.03
N LEU A 691 19.30 -49.18 0.48
CA LEU A 691 17.89 -49.20 0.09
C LEU A 691 17.67 -48.57 -1.29
N ILE A 692 18.35 -47.47 -1.58
CA ILE A 692 18.31 -46.77 -2.88
C ILE A 692 18.98 -47.63 -3.96
N GLY A 693 20.12 -48.22 -3.62
CA GLY A 693 21.01 -48.91 -4.54
C GLY A 693 22.29 -48.12 -4.75
N ILE A 694 23.44 -48.78 -4.52
CA ILE A 694 24.75 -48.14 -4.58
C ILE A 694 25.11 -47.67 -5.99
N ASP A 695 24.71 -48.42 -7.01
CA ASP A 695 24.85 -48.04 -8.42
C ASP A 695 24.03 -46.79 -8.78
N VAL A 696 22.83 -46.65 -8.23
CA VAL A 696 22.00 -45.46 -8.44
C VAL A 696 22.62 -44.24 -7.76
N LEU A 697 23.05 -44.39 -6.50
CA LEU A 697 23.75 -43.31 -5.78
C LEU A 697 25.01 -42.88 -6.53
N TYR A 698 25.83 -43.83 -6.97
CA TYR A 698 27.06 -43.56 -7.70
C TYR A 698 26.79 -42.84 -9.02
N ALA A 699 25.81 -43.29 -9.81
CA ALA A 699 25.43 -42.65 -11.07
C ALA A 699 24.93 -41.20 -10.88
N ILE A 700 24.18 -40.93 -9.81
CA ILE A 700 23.75 -39.56 -9.48
C ILE A 700 24.97 -38.70 -9.11
N MET A 701 25.88 -39.21 -8.30
CA MET A 701 27.10 -38.47 -7.93
C MET A 701 28.00 -38.21 -9.15
N GLU A 702 28.14 -39.16 -10.08
CA GLU A 702 28.86 -38.94 -11.34
C GLU A 702 28.19 -37.83 -12.17
N THR A 703 26.87 -37.87 -12.29
CA THR A 703 26.13 -36.81 -13.01
C THR A 703 26.34 -35.43 -12.36
N LEU A 704 26.31 -35.35 -11.02
CA LEU A 704 26.57 -34.10 -10.30
C LEU A 704 28.01 -33.61 -10.48
N ALA A 705 28.98 -34.52 -10.53
CA ALA A 705 30.39 -34.20 -10.76
C ALA A 705 30.60 -33.67 -12.19
N ASP A 706 30.04 -34.35 -13.18
CA ASP A 706 30.19 -34.02 -14.61
C ASP A 706 29.49 -32.71 -14.98
N GLU A 707 28.29 -32.46 -14.47
CA GLU A 707 27.48 -31.31 -14.88
C GLU A 707 27.69 -30.05 -14.03
N LEU A 708 28.31 -30.15 -12.85
CA LEU A 708 28.48 -29.00 -11.94
C LEU A 708 29.94 -28.75 -11.57
N ASP A 709 30.54 -29.64 -10.79
CA ASP A 709 31.89 -29.49 -10.25
C ASP A 709 32.43 -30.85 -9.80
N GLU A 710 33.44 -31.34 -10.53
CA GLU A 710 34.04 -32.65 -10.30
C GLU A 710 34.65 -32.77 -8.89
N HIS A 711 35.26 -31.70 -8.38
CA HIS A 711 35.95 -31.73 -7.10
C HIS A 711 34.99 -31.83 -5.92
N LYS A 712 33.90 -31.06 -5.95
CA LYS A 712 32.91 -31.00 -4.88
C LYS A 712 32.03 -32.25 -4.85
N TYR A 713 31.64 -32.77 -6.02
CA TYR A 713 30.67 -33.86 -6.13
C TYR A 713 31.33 -35.21 -6.45
N ARG A 714 32.64 -35.33 -6.25
CA ARG A 714 33.38 -36.55 -6.54
C ARG A 714 32.76 -37.79 -5.87
N PRO A 715 32.32 -38.80 -6.63
CA PRO A 715 31.84 -40.05 -6.07
C PRO A 715 32.90 -40.73 -5.21
N CYS A 716 32.49 -41.29 -4.07
CA CYS A 716 33.39 -42.00 -3.17
C CYS A 716 33.93 -43.27 -3.86
N PRO A 717 35.26 -43.48 -3.91
CA PRO A 717 35.86 -44.66 -4.57
C PRO A 717 35.34 -46.00 -4.04
N LEU A 718 34.99 -46.06 -2.75
CA LEU A 718 34.40 -47.26 -2.12
C LEU A 718 33.10 -47.67 -2.81
N LEU A 719 32.26 -46.72 -3.22
CA LEU A 719 31.01 -47.03 -3.94
C LEU A 719 31.30 -47.76 -5.25
N LYS A 720 32.34 -47.32 -5.98
CA LYS A 720 32.76 -47.97 -7.23
C LYS A 720 33.27 -49.38 -6.98
N GLU A 721 34.11 -49.58 -5.98
CA GLU A 721 34.61 -50.90 -5.59
C GLU A 721 33.47 -51.87 -5.22
N MET A 722 32.44 -51.38 -4.53
CA MET A 722 31.26 -52.16 -4.18
C MET A 722 30.44 -52.57 -5.41
N ILE A 723 30.26 -51.65 -6.36
CA ILE A 723 29.58 -51.93 -7.64
C ILE A 723 30.34 -53.00 -8.43
N ASP A 724 31.67 -52.89 -8.52
CA ASP A 724 32.51 -53.84 -9.26
C ASP A 724 32.46 -55.25 -8.63
N LYS A 725 32.18 -55.35 -7.33
CA LYS A 725 31.95 -56.62 -6.60
C LYS A 725 30.50 -57.12 -6.68
N GLY A 726 29.60 -56.38 -7.32
CA GLY A 726 28.16 -56.70 -7.39
C GLY A 726 27.40 -56.45 -6.09
N HIS A 727 27.96 -55.68 -5.15
CA HIS A 727 27.31 -55.31 -3.90
C HIS A 727 26.47 -54.04 -4.10
N LEU A 728 25.23 -54.21 -4.58
CA LEU A 728 24.34 -53.10 -4.94
C LEU A 728 23.29 -52.77 -3.86
N GLY A 729 23.45 -53.27 -2.64
CA GLY A 729 22.51 -53.08 -1.53
C GLY A 729 21.42 -54.15 -1.47
N ARG A 730 20.22 -53.76 -1.06
CA ARG A 730 19.11 -54.71 -0.79
C ARG A 730 18.70 -55.54 -2.00
N LYS A 731 18.81 -54.98 -3.21
CA LYS A 731 18.41 -55.67 -4.45
C LYS A 731 19.31 -56.85 -4.83
N THR A 732 20.54 -56.90 -4.32
CA THR A 732 21.50 -58.00 -4.52
C THR A 732 21.76 -58.79 -3.23
N GLY A 733 21.06 -58.47 -2.13
CA GLY A 733 21.26 -59.09 -0.81
C GLY A 733 22.53 -58.64 -0.08
N GLN A 734 23.31 -57.72 -0.66
CA GLN A 734 24.56 -57.24 -0.07
C GLN A 734 24.95 -55.86 -0.61
N GLY A 735 25.32 -54.97 0.31
CA GLY A 735 25.86 -53.62 0.08
C GLY A 735 26.82 -53.25 1.21
N PHE A 736 26.55 -52.15 1.92
CA PHE A 736 27.23 -51.82 3.18
C PHE A 736 26.89 -52.85 4.26
N TYR A 737 25.67 -53.37 4.23
CA TYR A 737 25.19 -54.47 5.06
C TYR A 737 24.85 -55.72 4.23
N LYS A 738 24.62 -56.85 4.91
CA LYS A 738 24.10 -58.08 4.31
C LYS A 738 22.60 -58.22 4.63
N TYR A 739 21.81 -58.64 3.65
CA TYR A 739 20.33 -58.71 3.71
C TYR A 739 19.77 -60.08 3.38
#